data_AF-A0A4E0RJV2-F1
#
_entry.id   AF-A0A4E0RJV2-F1
#
_cell.length_a   1.000
_cell.length_b   1.000
_cell.length_c   1.000
_cell.angle_alpha   90.00
_cell.angle_beta   90.00
_cell.angle_gamma   90.00
#
_symmetry.space_group_name_H-M   'P 1'
#
loop_
_entity.id
_entity.type
_entity.pdbx_description
1 polymer ?
#
loop_
_entity_poly.entity_id
_entity_poly.type
_entity_poly.pdbx_seq_one_letter_code
_entity_poly.pdbx_strand_id
1 'polypeptide(L)'
;MLRLVLPIDCTQMSEHPDGRFHYKFQCSLNSVSWRVCFTRPGLCNLPRWGHFKEIRAIHTRHFDQTVRKRRNTQVFRLSHSSPSPDGVATVKLIRNVGVIAHIDAGKTTTTERMLYLARRTHHLGEVDRGDTVTDYLPEERDRGISIVSATACLTWRNHTLHLLDTPGHVDFTMEVERSLCVMDGAIIILDGTKGVQAQTRTVWHQADRYHLPRLVYVNKLDRDTASLELSLTTLSAQLASATQYVAIHWPVLSNHLTPANRTTDKRSNRLDARNRFVGLVDLTSMKFSDWSGCTSPDAPFTVHDLFQHDDHKSTNPKTDLSCTLNPTSLRVALAARAQLMSTLAEVDEEFADQFLSLDNPELLLPSSTVQQAVRRATLAGRIVPVLVGSSRRSIGVQPLMDSIIDYLPNPSQRSLPPPIQQMIRRIQSSRPSGESVGISASTGKPSGTGPVMLVFKVCFDPHRGPLSLVRVYSGVVSAGTTITNWSQRGTVQTNEKIKAVLQLTGDHHEVVQRAGPGSIVALSGLQTTRSGDLLGPLLSPTSRDMEDGDWPGDSSEAGFPSLLKRDPVVYAAIEPASLTSVRNLEHALVCMQREDPSFTAHLNPETGQWAIGGMGDLHLEVVMARLKREYKVDAHMGPLLIAYKECPLPGPHTEPLVVQGHGYSSGLVDGRERAFLVDVVIEAFGQKTPQIKFHRAFLGPLNFSGSDETISGSQARIRQTLRQSCLATLEIGGPLLRSPVIGVEVTVRRLLTGRPDQLVADSQPNTLDPGQFQLPPRLASSQAVILLIRAATTNAVTNALSQLPSWCLMEPMVQVELRLPVNNRDGQSGSLSRFLGELSSRRAEIESVDTSEPTDENADNAYHLIHAMAPLAELVGYSQTVRTMSSGLAEFHLHLADYAPVRPERQKQLISQFRWTPQSPV
;
A
#
# COMPACT_ATOMS: atom_id res chain seq x y z
N MET A 1 -45.76 -0.39 -20.62
CA MET A 1 -46.01 -1.83 -20.89
C MET A 1 -45.29 -2.65 -19.83
N LEU A 2 -46.01 -3.17 -18.85
CA LEU A 2 -45.49 -4.14 -17.88
C LEU A 2 -45.15 -5.45 -18.60
N ARG A 3 -43.87 -5.85 -18.61
CA ARG A 3 -43.44 -7.18 -19.08
C ARG A 3 -43.68 -8.18 -17.96
N LEU A 4 -44.79 -8.91 -18.02
CA LEU A 4 -45.05 -10.08 -17.20
C LEU A 4 -44.31 -11.28 -17.81
N VAL A 5 -43.32 -11.81 -17.10
CA VAL A 5 -42.70 -13.11 -17.40
C VAL A 5 -43.52 -14.17 -16.69
N LEU A 6 -44.27 -14.99 -17.44
CA LEU A 6 -45.07 -16.08 -16.88
C LEU A 6 -44.33 -17.42 -17.00
N PRO A 7 -44.30 -18.25 -15.94
CA PRO A 7 -43.74 -19.60 -16.01
C PRO A 7 -44.67 -20.52 -16.83
N ILE A 8 -44.11 -21.33 -17.73
CA ILE A 8 -44.83 -22.36 -18.50
C ILE A 8 -44.14 -23.71 -18.24
N ASP A 9 -44.91 -24.68 -17.76
CA ASP A 9 -44.42 -26.03 -17.46
C ASP A 9 -44.86 -27.04 -18.52
N CYS A 10 -43.97 -27.99 -18.85
CA CYS A 10 -44.28 -29.13 -19.71
C CYS A 10 -45.01 -30.19 -18.89
N THR A 11 -46.26 -30.49 -19.23
CA THR A 11 -47.11 -31.36 -18.41
C THR A 11 -47.18 -32.80 -18.91
N GLN A 12 -47.01 -33.04 -20.21
CA GLN A 12 -47.03 -34.38 -20.81
C GLN A 12 -46.12 -34.50 -22.05
N MET A 13 -45.43 -35.64 -22.14
CA MET A 13 -44.67 -36.08 -23.32
C MET A 13 -45.18 -37.46 -23.75
N SER A 14 -45.54 -37.63 -25.02
CA SER A 14 -45.97 -38.92 -25.59
C SER A 14 -45.26 -39.20 -26.92
N GLU A 15 -44.72 -40.40 -27.06
CA GLU A 15 -44.09 -40.88 -28.29
C GLU A 15 -45.14 -41.55 -29.18
N HIS A 16 -45.27 -41.09 -30.43
CA HIS A 16 -46.12 -41.73 -31.43
C HIS A 16 -45.35 -42.89 -32.09
N PRO A 17 -45.99 -44.00 -32.47
CA PRO A 17 -45.34 -45.15 -33.11
C PRO A 17 -44.49 -44.82 -34.36
N ASP A 18 -44.71 -43.66 -34.99
CA ASP A 18 -43.93 -43.17 -36.14
C ASP A 18 -42.65 -42.42 -35.75
N GLY A 19 -42.22 -42.48 -34.47
CA GLY A 19 -40.99 -41.87 -33.98
C GLY A 19 -41.04 -40.35 -33.80
N ARG A 20 -42.24 -39.77 -33.68
CA ARG A 20 -42.47 -38.33 -33.39
C ARG A 20 -42.80 -38.13 -31.91
N PHE A 21 -42.23 -37.08 -31.32
CA PHE A 21 -42.51 -36.71 -29.92
C PHE A 21 -43.49 -35.54 -29.87
N HIS A 22 -44.59 -35.72 -29.14
CA HIS A 22 -45.54 -34.67 -28.85
C HIS A 22 -45.34 -34.16 -27.42
N TYR A 23 -45.22 -32.84 -27.29
CA TYR A 23 -45.12 -32.15 -26.01
C TYR A 23 -46.34 -31.27 -25.80
N LYS A 24 -46.95 -31.35 -24.61
CA LYS A 24 -48.06 -30.50 -24.20
C LYS A 24 -47.60 -29.54 -23.10
N PHE A 25 -47.76 -28.25 -23.33
CA PHE A 25 -47.40 -27.19 -22.40
C PHE A 25 -48.65 -26.50 -21.87
N GLN A 26 -48.69 -26.19 -20.57
CA GLN A 26 -49.81 -25.51 -19.94
C GLN A 26 -49.30 -24.33 -19.13
N CYS A 27 -49.89 -23.14 -19.37
CA CYS A 27 -49.60 -21.96 -18.55
C CYS A 27 -50.49 -22.00 -17.31
N SER A 28 -49.89 -21.83 -16.12
CA SER A 28 -50.57 -21.94 -14.83
C SER A 28 -51.64 -20.87 -14.60
N LEU A 29 -51.62 -19.77 -15.37
CA LEU A 29 -52.48 -18.62 -15.12
C LEU A 29 -53.74 -18.52 -15.99
N ASN A 30 -53.79 -19.12 -17.20
CA ASN A 30 -54.88 -18.85 -18.17
C ASN A 30 -55.50 -20.08 -18.85
N SER A 31 -55.27 -21.31 -18.36
CA SER A 31 -55.94 -22.53 -18.88
C SER A 31 -55.75 -22.84 -20.38
N VAL A 32 -54.88 -22.11 -21.09
CA VAL A 32 -54.58 -22.35 -22.51
C VAL A 32 -53.47 -23.40 -22.62
N SER A 33 -53.73 -24.46 -23.40
CA SER A 33 -52.76 -25.53 -23.66
C SER A 33 -52.25 -25.51 -25.10
N TRP A 34 -50.94 -25.65 -25.28
CA TRP A 34 -50.28 -25.70 -26.60
C TRP A 34 -49.68 -27.09 -26.85
N ARG A 35 -49.71 -27.57 -28.10
CA ARG A 35 -49.14 -28.87 -28.50
C ARG A 35 -48.11 -28.65 -29.59
N VAL A 36 -46.87 -29.11 -29.36
CA VAL A 36 -45.75 -28.98 -30.32
C VAL A 36 -45.21 -30.37 -30.64
N CYS A 37 -44.91 -30.64 -31.92
CA CYS A 37 -44.43 -31.93 -32.41
C CYS A 37 -43.02 -31.80 -32.96
N PHE A 38 -42.09 -32.65 -32.53
CA PHE A 38 -40.70 -32.67 -33.01
C PHE A 38 -40.34 -34.02 -33.66
N THR A 39 -39.56 -33.96 -34.74
CA THR A 39 -38.84 -35.09 -35.36
C THR A 39 -37.34 -34.98 -35.00
N ARG A 40 -36.67 -36.13 -34.78
CA ARG A 40 -35.28 -36.32 -34.28
C ARG A 40 -34.21 -35.24 -34.65
N PRO A 41 -33.16 -35.08 -33.82
CA PRO A 41 -32.25 -33.93 -33.88
C PRO A 41 -31.23 -34.07 -35.01
N GLY A 42 -31.49 -33.40 -36.13
CA GLY A 42 -30.55 -33.26 -37.23
C GLY A 42 -31.15 -32.45 -38.35
N LEU A 43 -30.85 -31.14 -38.36
CA LEU A 43 -31.07 -30.16 -39.44
C LEU A 43 -32.49 -30.09 -40.05
N CYS A 44 -33.23 -29.02 -39.71
CA CYS A 44 -34.33 -28.55 -40.56
C CYS A 44 -34.31 -27.02 -40.71
N ASN A 45 -34.33 -26.58 -41.97
CA ASN A 45 -34.65 -25.22 -42.41
C ASN A 45 -36.08 -24.84 -41.99
N LEU A 46 -36.26 -23.64 -41.43
CA LEU A 46 -37.59 -23.06 -41.15
C LEU A 46 -38.05 -22.18 -42.33
N PRO A 47 -39.32 -22.25 -42.76
CA PRO A 47 -39.90 -21.27 -43.68
C PRO A 47 -40.27 -19.98 -42.93
N ARG A 48 -40.07 -18.84 -43.59
CA ARG A 48 -40.32 -17.46 -43.11
C ARG A 48 -41.78 -17.24 -42.67
N TRP A 49 -42.01 -16.94 -41.39
CA TRP A 49 -43.19 -16.21 -40.92
C TRP A 49 -42.78 -15.19 -39.84
N GLY A 50 -43.36 -13.99 -39.93
CA GLY A 50 -42.88 -12.75 -39.33
C GLY A 50 -43.22 -12.52 -37.86
N HIS A 51 -42.47 -11.56 -37.30
CA HIS A 51 -42.66 -10.85 -36.04
C HIS A 51 -42.63 -11.64 -34.73
N PHE A 52 -41.47 -12.20 -34.35
CA PHE A 52 -40.97 -12.22 -32.95
C PHE A 52 -39.45 -12.40 -32.98
N LYS A 53 -38.69 -11.49 -32.36
CA LYS A 53 -37.23 -11.59 -32.18
C LYS A 53 -36.93 -12.33 -30.87
N GLU A 54 -36.04 -13.33 -30.97
CA GLU A 54 -35.34 -14.07 -29.90
C GLU A 54 -36.17 -14.97 -28.96
N ILE A 55 -35.96 -16.29 -29.10
CA ILE A 55 -36.21 -17.29 -28.05
C ILE A 55 -34.84 -17.75 -27.55
N ARG A 56 -34.44 -17.34 -26.34
CA ARG A 56 -33.23 -17.84 -25.66
C ARG A 56 -33.56 -19.14 -24.90
N ALA A 57 -32.61 -20.08 -25.01
CA ALA A 57 -32.53 -21.44 -24.44
C ALA A 57 -33.48 -21.78 -23.27
N ILE A 58 -34.27 -22.84 -23.46
CA ILE A 58 -35.02 -23.54 -22.41
C ILE A 58 -34.02 -24.38 -21.60
N HIS A 59 -33.90 -24.08 -20.29
CA HIS A 59 -33.17 -24.91 -19.33
C HIS A 59 -34.06 -26.08 -18.88
N THR A 60 -33.93 -27.25 -19.49
CA THR A 60 -34.50 -28.50 -18.95
C THR A 60 -33.54 -29.08 -17.90
N ARG A 61 -33.87 -28.91 -16.62
CA ARG A 61 -33.34 -29.77 -15.55
C ARG A 61 -34.13 -31.09 -15.60
N HIS A 62 -33.40 -32.21 -15.58
CA HIS A 62 -33.84 -33.62 -15.59
C HIS A 62 -33.96 -34.31 -16.96
N PHE A 63 -32.87 -34.97 -17.37
CA PHE A 63 -32.90 -36.31 -17.97
C PHE A 63 -31.47 -36.87 -18.03
N ASP A 64 -31.11 -37.80 -17.14
CA ASP A 64 -30.02 -38.76 -17.41
C ASP A 64 -30.16 -40.01 -16.51
N GLN A 65 -31.16 -40.82 -16.82
CA GLN A 65 -31.20 -42.23 -16.44
C GLN A 65 -31.55 -43.01 -17.71
N THR A 66 -30.52 -43.39 -18.48
CA THR A 66 -30.35 -44.68 -19.19
C THR A 66 -29.45 -44.53 -20.43
N VAL A 67 -28.12 -44.51 -20.24
CA VAL A 67 -27.16 -45.28 -21.08
C VAL A 67 -25.98 -45.67 -20.18
N ARG A 68 -26.14 -46.73 -19.40
CA ARG A 68 -25.01 -47.42 -18.75
C ARG A 68 -24.29 -48.28 -19.80
N LYS A 69 -23.24 -47.72 -20.41
CA LYS A 69 -22.07 -48.51 -20.84
C LYS A 69 -20.82 -47.84 -20.26
N ARG A 70 -20.22 -48.55 -19.32
CA ARG A 70 -19.06 -48.16 -18.51
C ARG A 70 -17.89 -47.66 -19.37
N ARG A 71 -17.49 -46.42 -19.16
CA ARG A 71 -16.09 -45.96 -19.13
C ARG A 71 -15.98 -44.95 -17.99
N ASN A 72 -15.06 -45.18 -17.06
CA ASN A 72 -14.78 -44.29 -15.95
C ASN A 72 -14.16 -43.00 -16.49
N THR A 73 -14.96 -41.93 -16.56
CA THR A 73 -14.47 -40.58 -16.83
C THR A 73 -15.15 -39.70 -15.78
N GLN A 74 -14.43 -39.32 -14.72
CA GLN A 74 -14.93 -38.35 -13.76
C GLN A 74 -14.93 -36.98 -14.42
N VAL A 75 -16.04 -36.64 -15.07
CA VAL A 75 -16.32 -35.28 -15.53
C VAL A 75 -16.68 -34.45 -14.29
N PHE A 76 -15.77 -33.59 -13.84
CA PHE A 76 -16.06 -32.56 -12.84
C PHE A 76 -17.07 -31.57 -13.42
N ARG A 77 -18.38 -31.80 -13.18
CA ARG A 77 -19.41 -30.77 -13.35
C ARG A 77 -19.25 -29.75 -12.23
N LEU A 78 -18.89 -28.51 -12.58
CA LEU A 78 -18.98 -27.34 -11.69
C LEU A 78 -20.44 -27.17 -11.24
N SER A 79 -20.79 -27.71 -10.06
CA SER A 79 -22.09 -27.50 -9.43
C SER A 79 -22.23 -26.04 -9.02
N HIS A 80 -23.15 -25.32 -9.65
CA HIS A 80 -23.51 -23.96 -9.24
C HIS A 80 -24.41 -24.06 -8.00
N SER A 81 -23.93 -23.60 -6.86
CA SER A 81 -24.75 -23.30 -5.69
C SER A 81 -25.19 -21.84 -5.76
N SER A 82 -26.48 -21.58 -5.61
CA SER A 82 -27.00 -20.23 -5.36
C SER A 82 -26.46 -19.73 -4.01
N PRO A 83 -26.08 -18.45 -3.87
CA PRO A 83 -25.62 -17.91 -2.60
C PRO A 83 -26.69 -18.13 -1.52
N SER A 84 -26.25 -18.46 -0.30
CA SER A 84 -27.12 -18.64 0.86
C SER A 84 -28.00 -17.40 1.07
N PRO A 85 -29.28 -17.56 1.45
CA PRO A 85 -30.24 -16.44 1.58
C PRO A 85 -29.83 -15.36 2.58
N ASP A 86 -28.88 -15.65 3.49
CA ASP A 86 -28.43 -14.74 4.55
C ASP A 86 -27.25 -13.82 4.18
N GLY A 87 -26.68 -13.94 2.97
CA GLY A 87 -25.67 -12.99 2.43
C GLY A 87 -24.32 -12.89 3.15
N VAL A 88 -24.15 -13.51 4.32
CA VAL A 88 -22.90 -13.53 5.09
C VAL A 88 -22.21 -14.87 4.91
N ALA A 89 -21.08 -14.90 4.19
CA ALA A 89 -20.26 -16.09 4.07
C ALA A 89 -19.74 -16.50 5.46
N THR A 90 -19.87 -17.78 5.80
CA THR A 90 -19.28 -18.33 7.03
C THR A 90 -17.76 -18.13 6.99
N VAL A 91 -17.18 -17.51 8.03
CA VAL A 91 -15.75 -17.15 8.12
C VAL A 91 -14.80 -18.29 7.70
N LYS A 92 -15.14 -19.55 8.03
CA LYS A 92 -14.35 -20.75 7.65
C LYS A 92 -14.21 -20.95 6.13
N LEU A 93 -15.18 -20.48 5.36
CA LEU A 93 -15.23 -20.59 3.90
C LEU A 93 -14.59 -19.39 3.19
N ILE A 94 -14.00 -18.44 3.93
CA ILE A 94 -13.32 -17.29 3.34
C ILE A 94 -11.81 -17.56 3.29
N ARG A 95 -11.15 -17.11 2.23
CA ARG A 95 -9.68 -16.93 2.16
C ARG A 95 -9.37 -15.53 1.68
N ASN A 96 -8.42 -14.87 2.32
CA ASN A 96 -7.91 -13.56 1.91
C ASN A 96 -6.46 -13.72 1.54
N VAL A 97 -6.14 -13.55 0.27
CA VAL A 97 -4.87 -13.98 -0.30
C VAL A 97 -4.27 -12.86 -1.14
N GLY A 98 -3.00 -12.57 -0.88
CA GLY A 98 -2.21 -11.71 -1.75
C GLY A 98 -1.48 -12.46 -2.83
N VAL A 99 -1.42 -11.88 -4.02
CA VAL A 99 -0.54 -12.35 -5.10
C VAL A 99 0.65 -11.40 -5.17
N ILE A 100 1.85 -11.92 -4.92
CA ILE A 100 3.08 -11.12 -4.83
C ILE A 100 4.14 -11.75 -5.73
N ALA A 101 4.90 -10.93 -6.46
CA ALA A 101 5.93 -11.44 -7.35
C ALA A 101 6.96 -10.36 -7.70
N HIS A 102 8.12 -10.79 -8.21
CA HIS A 102 9.02 -9.90 -8.95
C HIS A 102 8.35 -9.39 -10.24
N ILE A 103 8.89 -8.29 -10.78
CA ILE A 103 8.48 -7.73 -12.07
C ILE A 103 8.56 -8.82 -13.15
N ASP A 104 7.55 -8.83 -14.02
CA ASP A 104 7.37 -9.80 -15.11
C ASP A 104 7.23 -11.27 -14.69
N ALA A 105 7.11 -11.65 -13.42
CA ALA A 105 6.92 -13.06 -13.05
C ALA A 105 5.54 -13.65 -13.50
N GLY A 106 4.64 -12.82 -14.03
CA GLY A 106 3.32 -13.21 -14.51
C GLY A 106 2.24 -13.18 -13.43
N LYS A 107 2.38 -12.25 -12.47
CA LYS A 107 1.44 -11.96 -11.38
C LYS A 107 0.02 -11.66 -11.88
N THR A 108 -0.10 -10.56 -12.62
CA THR A 108 -1.35 -10.10 -13.26
C THR A 108 -1.96 -11.17 -14.15
N THR A 109 -1.15 -11.83 -15.00
CA THR A 109 -1.61 -12.93 -15.87
C THR A 109 -2.20 -14.11 -15.08
N THR A 110 -1.67 -14.38 -13.89
CA THR A 110 -2.19 -15.43 -13.01
C THR A 110 -3.52 -15.00 -12.39
N THR A 111 -3.61 -13.75 -11.91
CA THR A 111 -4.84 -13.17 -11.37
C THR A 111 -5.97 -13.16 -12.41
N GLU A 112 -5.69 -12.70 -13.63
CA GLU A 112 -6.63 -12.72 -14.77
C GLU A 112 -7.15 -14.13 -15.07
N ARG A 113 -6.25 -15.12 -15.04
CA ARG A 113 -6.66 -16.51 -15.26
C ARG A 113 -7.58 -17.02 -14.15
N MET A 114 -7.32 -16.66 -12.89
CA MET A 114 -8.19 -17.01 -11.77
C MET A 114 -9.58 -16.36 -11.92
N LEU A 115 -9.65 -15.09 -12.34
CA LEU A 115 -10.92 -14.40 -12.58
C LEU A 115 -11.73 -15.04 -13.71
N TYR A 116 -11.06 -15.40 -14.81
CA TYR A 116 -11.68 -16.06 -15.94
C TYR A 116 -12.21 -17.46 -15.57
N LEU A 117 -11.39 -18.27 -14.89
CA LEU A 117 -11.79 -19.62 -14.46
C LEU A 117 -12.93 -19.59 -13.44
N ALA A 118 -12.98 -18.56 -12.59
CA ALA A 118 -14.10 -18.31 -11.68
C ALA A 118 -15.34 -17.70 -12.37
N ARG A 119 -15.30 -17.49 -13.70
CA ARG A 119 -16.35 -16.89 -14.53
C ARG A 119 -16.74 -15.47 -14.10
N ARG A 120 -15.78 -14.72 -13.55
CA ARG A 120 -15.96 -13.30 -13.23
C ARG A 120 -15.72 -12.41 -14.46
N THR A 121 -14.86 -12.86 -15.36
CA THR A 121 -14.60 -12.21 -16.65
C THR A 121 -15.05 -13.12 -17.80
N HIS A 122 -15.55 -12.53 -18.87
CA HIS A 122 -16.02 -13.27 -20.07
C HIS A 122 -14.94 -13.44 -21.14
N HIS A 123 -13.87 -12.67 -21.02
CA HIS A 123 -12.74 -12.65 -21.94
C HIS A 123 -11.45 -12.77 -21.15
N LEU A 124 -10.43 -13.30 -21.81
CA LEU A 124 -9.12 -13.44 -21.21
C LEU A 124 -8.26 -12.23 -21.53
N GLY A 125 -7.90 -11.45 -20.51
CA GLY A 125 -6.93 -10.36 -20.66
C GLY A 125 -5.49 -10.87 -20.79
N GLU A 126 -4.70 -10.18 -21.61
CA GLU A 126 -3.25 -10.30 -21.75
C GLU A 126 -2.58 -8.96 -21.43
N VAL A 127 -1.57 -8.96 -20.56
CA VAL A 127 -0.83 -7.75 -20.16
C VAL A 127 -0.24 -7.04 -21.38
N ASP A 128 0.33 -7.79 -22.32
CA ASP A 128 0.93 -7.24 -23.55
C ASP A 128 -0.08 -6.51 -24.46
N ARG A 129 -1.38 -6.79 -24.31
CA ARG A 129 -2.46 -6.14 -25.05
C ARG A 129 -3.13 -5.01 -24.28
N GLY A 130 -2.83 -4.87 -22.99
CA GLY A 130 -3.42 -3.86 -22.11
C GLY A 130 -4.93 -4.05 -21.89
N ASP A 131 -5.47 -5.26 -22.03
CA ASP A 131 -6.89 -5.59 -21.85
C ASP A 131 -7.17 -6.34 -20.54
N THR A 132 -6.24 -6.28 -19.59
CA THR A 132 -6.39 -6.83 -18.24
C THR A 132 -7.39 -6.02 -17.40
N VAL A 133 -8.15 -6.74 -16.58
CA VAL A 133 -9.16 -6.21 -15.64
C VAL A 133 -8.49 -5.64 -14.39
N THR A 134 -7.38 -6.24 -13.96
CA THR A 134 -6.68 -5.81 -12.74
C THR A 134 -5.82 -4.56 -12.93
N ASP A 135 -5.39 -4.24 -14.15
CA ASP A 135 -4.62 -3.03 -14.44
C ASP A 135 -5.59 -1.90 -14.85
N TYR A 136 -6.00 -1.13 -13.85
CA TYR A 136 -7.01 -0.05 -13.98
C TYR A 136 -6.44 1.19 -14.68
N LEU A 137 -5.17 1.52 -14.42
CA LEU A 137 -4.55 2.74 -14.91
C LEU A 137 -3.97 2.50 -16.32
N PRO A 138 -4.11 3.45 -17.27
CA PRO A 138 -3.48 3.27 -18.57
C PRO A 138 -1.94 3.25 -18.47
N GLU A 139 -1.33 3.88 -17.47
CA GLU A 139 0.11 3.77 -17.18
C GLU A 139 0.53 2.34 -16.85
N GLU A 140 -0.33 1.56 -16.18
CA GLU A 140 -0.08 0.15 -15.90
C GLU A 140 -0.05 -0.65 -17.20
N ARG A 141 -0.97 -0.35 -18.11
CA ARG A 141 -1.09 -1.00 -19.43
C ARG A 141 0.05 -0.61 -20.37
N ASP A 142 0.40 0.67 -20.43
CA ASP A 142 1.46 1.22 -21.28
C ASP A 142 2.83 0.67 -20.87
N ARG A 143 3.07 0.49 -19.56
CA ARG A 143 4.34 0.02 -19.01
C ARG A 143 4.38 -1.48 -18.73
N GLY A 144 3.24 -2.17 -18.73
CA GLY A 144 3.12 -3.60 -18.40
C GLY A 144 3.41 -3.93 -16.93
N ILE A 145 3.26 -2.97 -16.01
CA ILE A 145 3.52 -3.14 -14.57
C ILE A 145 2.29 -2.79 -13.74
N SER A 146 2.08 -3.49 -12.63
CA SER A 146 1.05 -3.11 -11.65
C SER A 146 1.59 -1.99 -10.75
N ILE A 147 0.81 -0.92 -10.61
CA ILE A 147 1.10 0.29 -9.83
C ILE A 147 0.20 0.31 -8.59
N VAL A 148 -1.08 0.02 -8.80
CA VAL A 148 -2.15 0.09 -7.80
C VAL A 148 -2.62 -1.32 -7.45
N SER A 149 -2.87 -1.60 -6.17
CA SER A 149 -3.35 -2.93 -5.78
C SER A 149 -4.77 -3.20 -6.28
N ALA A 150 -4.97 -4.29 -7.03
CA ALA A 150 -6.30 -4.68 -7.48
C ALA A 150 -6.94 -5.64 -6.48
N THR A 151 -8.18 -5.36 -6.06
CA THR A 151 -8.94 -6.27 -5.18
C THR A 151 -10.06 -6.93 -5.96
N ALA A 152 -10.13 -8.26 -5.93
CA ALA A 152 -11.19 -9.01 -6.57
C ALA A 152 -11.74 -10.11 -5.68
N CYS A 153 -13.06 -10.26 -5.65
CA CYS A 153 -13.76 -11.33 -4.97
C CYS A 153 -14.25 -12.37 -5.97
N LEU A 154 -13.87 -13.63 -5.76
CA LEU A 154 -14.32 -14.74 -6.58
C LEU A 154 -14.79 -15.91 -5.73
N THR A 155 -15.47 -16.87 -6.36
CA THR A 155 -16.03 -18.03 -5.67
C THR A 155 -15.43 -19.31 -6.28
N TRP A 156 -14.85 -20.16 -5.45
CA TRP A 156 -14.22 -21.42 -5.88
C TRP A 156 -14.51 -22.52 -4.86
N ARG A 157 -14.96 -23.72 -5.30
CA ARG A 157 -15.35 -24.85 -4.41
C ARG A 157 -16.19 -24.43 -3.19
N ASN A 158 -17.22 -23.61 -3.39
CA ASN A 158 -18.08 -23.03 -2.33
C ASN A 158 -17.35 -22.16 -1.29
N HIS A 159 -16.15 -21.70 -1.58
CA HIS A 159 -15.38 -20.74 -0.78
C HIS A 159 -15.38 -19.36 -1.44
N THR A 160 -15.36 -18.33 -0.62
CA THR A 160 -15.16 -16.94 -1.06
C THR A 160 -13.67 -16.62 -0.99
N LEU A 161 -13.06 -16.32 -2.14
CA LEU A 161 -11.67 -15.93 -2.24
C LEU A 161 -11.59 -14.42 -2.51
N HIS A 162 -11.00 -13.68 -1.57
CA HIS A 162 -10.62 -12.29 -1.78
C HIS A 162 -9.16 -12.27 -2.21
N LEU A 163 -8.92 -11.90 -3.47
CA LEU A 163 -7.60 -11.75 -4.06
C LEU A 163 -7.19 -10.28 -4.03
N LEU A 164 -5.97 -10.03 -3.58
CA LEU A 164 -5.31 -8.73 -3.66
C LEU A 164 -4.06 -8.88 -4.53
N ASP A 165 -4.10 -8.29 -5.72
CA ASP A 165 -2.99 -8.26 -6.64
C ASP A 165 -2.06 -7.08 -6.31
N THR A 166 -0.84 -7.34 -5.83
CA THR A 166 0.04 -6.29 -5.31
C THR A 166 1.04 -5.80 -6.36
N PRO A 167 1.43 -4.52 -6.36
CA PRO A 167 2.48 -4.04 -7.26
C PRO A 167 3.80 -4.79 -7.01
N GLY A 168 4.51 -5.03 -8.10
CA GLY A 168 5.78 -5.75 -8.07
C GLY A 168 6.97 -4.81 -8.14
N HIS A 169 6.80 -3.49 -8.07
CA HIS A 169 7.87 -2.50 -8.20
C HIS A 169 8.20 -1.85 -6.85
N VAL A 170 9.48 -1.57 -6.59
CA VAL A 170 9.96 -1.03 -5.29
C VAL A 170 9.35 0.32 -4.92
N ASP A 171 9.10 1.19 -5.89
CA ASP A 171 8.47 2.51 -5.68
C ASP A 171 7.05 2.44 -5.09
N PHE A 172 6.36 1.31 -5.24
CA PHE A 172 5.02 1.09 -4.70
C PHE A 172 5.01 0.12 -3.50
N THR A 173 6.14 0.02 -2.80
CA THR A 173 6.27 -0.83 -1.59
C THR A 173 5.19 -0.53 -0.56
N MET A 174 4.76 0.73 -0.42
CA MET A 174 3.70 1.10 0.51
C MET A 174 2.35 0.49 0.13
N GLU A 175 2.04 0.40 -1.16
CA GLU A 175 0.85 -0.30 -1.64
C GLU A 175 0.93 -1.81 -1.33
N VAL A 176 2.12 -2.40 -1.41
CA VAL A 176 2.34 -3.81 -1.02
C VAL A 176 2.14 -3.99 0.49
N GLU A 177 2.77 -3.17 1.34
CA GLU A 177 2.64 -3.27 2.80
C GLU A 177 1.20 -3.09 3.28
N ARG A 178 0.46 -2.13 2.70
CA ARG A 178 -0.99 -1.94 2.95
C ARG A 178 -1.81 -3.17 2.59
N SER A 179 -1.45 -3.83 1.51
CA SER A 179 -2.17 -5.01 1.05
C SER A 179 -1.85 -6.22 1.95
N LEU A 180 -0.60 -6.40 2.37
CA LEU A 180 -0.17 -7.53 3.20
C LEU A 180 -0.76 -7.53 4.61
N CYS A 181 -1.03 -6.36 5.18
CA CYS A 181 -1.57 -6.27 6.54
C CYS A 181 -3.02 -6.79 6.66
N VAL A 182 -3.78 -6.84 5.55
CA VAL A 182 -5.17 -7.32 5.52
C VAL A 182 -5.36 -8.75 5.01
N MET A 183 -4.33 -9.35 4.41
CA MET A 183 -4.38 -10.71 3.84
C MET A 183 -4.06 -11.76 4.89
N ASP A 184 -4.73 -12.91 4.87
CA ASP A 184 -4.47 -14.02 5.80
C ASP A 184 -3.38 -14.99 5.29
N GLY A 185 -3.07 -14.95 3.99
CA GLY A 185 -1.97 -15.72 3.38
C GLY A 185 -1.49 -15.09 2.07
N ALA A 186 -0.41 -15.61 1.51
CA ALA A 186 0.22 -15.08 0.30
C ALA A 186 0.56 -16.16 -0.73
N ILE A 187 0.54 -15.77 -2.00
CA ILE A 187 1.05 -16.55 -3.13
C ILE A 187 2.25 -15.79 -3.68
N ILE A 188 3.40 -16.45 -3.69
CA ILE A 188 4.64 -15.92 -4.24
C ILE A 188 4.87 -16.53 -5.60
N ILE A 189 4.82 -15.71 -6.63
CA ILE A 189 5.03 -16.17 -8.00
C ILE A 189 6.50 -16.02 -8.38
N LEU A 190 7.09 -17.11 -8.86
CA LEU A 190 8.46 -17.16 -9.37
C LEU A 190 8.46 -17.39 -10.89
N ASP A 191 9.42 -16.79 -11.57
CA ASP A 191 9.71 -17.13 -12.96
C ASP A 191 10.56 -18.42 -12.98
N GLY A 192 10.00 -19.51 -13.50
CA GLY A 192 10.69 -20.81 -13.56
C GLY A 192 11.98 -20.81 -14.37
N THR A 193 12.24 -19.78 -15.18
CA THR A 193 13.53 -19.62 -15.90
C THR A 193 14.61 -18.94 -15.08
N LYS A 194 14.24 -18.14 -14.08
CA LYS A 194 15.16 -17.29 -13.32
C LYS A 194 15.31 -17.72 -11.85
N GLY A 195 14.32 -18.40 -11.28
CA GLY A 195 14.28 -18.73 -9.85
C GLY A 195 14.13 -17.50 -8.97
N VAL A 196 14.76 -17.51 -7.79
CA VAL A 196 14.74 -16.37 -6.85
C VAL A 196 15.61 -15.22 -7.37
N GLN A 197 15.02 -14.03 -7.41
CA GLN A 197 15.68 -12.77 -7.82
C GLN A 197 15.82 -11.83 -6.62
N ALA A 198 16.62 -10.77 -6.75
CA ALA A 198 16.88 -9.81 -5.66
C ALA A 198 15.57 -9.25 -5.05
N GLN A 199 14.63 -8.83 -5.88
CA GLN A 199 13.36 -8.30 -5.42
C GLN A 199 12.43 -9.37 -4.84
N THR A 200 12.57 -10.63 -5.26
CA THR A 200 11.85 -11.75 -4.64
C THR A 200 12.18 -11.80 -3.15
N ARG A 201 13.43 -11.51 -2.76
CA ARG A 201 13.83 -11.43 -1.35
C ARG A 201 13.15 -10.28 -0.62
N THR A 202 13.05 -9.11 -1.24
CA THR A 202 12.36 -7.96 -0.65
C THR A 202 10.90 -8.29 -0.33
N VAL A 203 10.16 -8.85 -1.29
CA VAL A 203 8.76 -9.25 -1.05
C VAL A 203 8.65 -10.46 -0.13
N TRP A 204 9.69 -11.30 -0.09
CA TRP A 204 9.81 -12.39 0.87
C TRP A 204 9.88 -11.83 2.30
N HIS A 205 10.85 -10.96 2.61
CA HIS A 205 10.98 -10.35 3.93
C HIS A 205 9.75 -9.52 4.33
N GLN A 206 9.09 -8.85 3.37
CA GLN A 206 7.86 -8.12 3.64
C GLN A 206 6.76 -9.01 4.21
N ALA A 207 6.53 -10.20 3.64
CA ALA A 207 5.50 -11.08 4.20
C ALA A 207 5.97 -11.96 5.37
N ASP A 208 7.29 -12.12 5.59
CA ASP A 208 7.81 -12.65 6.87
C ASP A 208 7.49 -11.69 8.03
N ARG A 209 7.63 -10.38 7.82
CA ARG A 209 7.28 -9.33 8.80
C ARG A 209 5.82 -9.41 9.27
N TYR A 210 4.92 -9.91 8.42
CA TYR A 210 3.50 -10.11 8.75
C TYR A 210 3.14 -11.56 9.11
N HIS A 211 4.15 -12.43 9.22
CA HIS A 211 4.04 -13.86 9.48
C HIS A 211 2.96 -14.53 8.62
N LEU A 212 2.92 -14.20 7.32
CA LEU A 212 1.92 -14.77 6.42
C LEU A 212 2.30 -16.21 6.06
N PRO A 213 1.39 -17.19 6.18
CA PRO A 213 1.53 -18.48 5.51
C PRO A 213 1.53 -18.30 3.98
N ARG A 214 2.38 -19.06 3.29
CA ARG A 214 2.73 -18.77 1.89
C ARG A 214 2.66 -20.01 1.03
N LEU A 215 2.27 -19.83 -0.22
CA LEU A 215 2.44 -20.81 -1.30
C LEU A 215 3.41 -20.22 -2.32
N VAL A 216 4.30 -21.04 -2.87
CA VAL A 216 5.12 -20.64 -4.02
C VAL A 216 4.52 -21.23 -5.28
N TYR A 217 4.35 -20.40 -6.31
CA TYR A 217 3.90 -20.83 -7.62
C TYR A 217 4.97 -20.52 -8.68
N VAL A 218 5.65 -21.56 -9.15
CA VAL A 218 6.64 -21.49 -10.22
C VAL A 218 5.91 -21.42 -11.55
N ASN A 219 5.88 -20.22 -12.12
CA ASN A 219 5.16 -19.88 -13.34
C ASN A 219 6.10 -19.92 -14.56
N LYS A 220 5.52 -19.77 -15.75
CA LYS A 220 6.21 -19.75 -17.05
C LYS A 220 6.98 -21.04 -17.41
N LEU A 221 6.51 -22.18 -16.93
CA LEU A 221 7.07 -23.48 -17.33
C LEU A 221 6.85 -23.83 -18.81
N ASP A 222 6.13 -22.99 -19.55
CA ASP A 222 6.04 -23.07 -21.01
C ASP A 222 7.32 -22.63 -21.74
N ARG A 223 8.29 -22.04 -21.04
CA ARG A 223 9.60 -21.63 -21.59
C ARG A 223 10.60 -22.77 -21.55
N ASP A 224 11.46 -22.85 -22.56
CA ASP A 224 12.40 -23.98 -22.73
C ASP A 224 13.46 -24.09 -21.63
N THR A 225 13.86 -22.97 -21.03
CA THR A 225 14.86 -22.92 -19.96
C THR A 225 14.25 -23.07 -18.56
N ALA A 226 12.95 -23.31 -18.46
CA ALA A 226 12.27 -23.34 -17.17
C ALA A 226 12.57 -24.63 -16.41
N SER A 227 12.95 -24.50 -15.13
CA SER A 227 13.30 -25.63 -14.26
C SER A 227 12.75 -25.45 -12.85
N LEU A 228 12.00 -26.46 -12.40
CA LEU A 228 11.56 -26.54 -11.00
C LEU A 228 12.75 -26.74 -10.06
N GLU A 229 13.71 -27.58 -10.43
CA GLU A 229 14.90 -27.86 -9.61
C GLU A 229 15.72 -26.59 -9.36
N LEU A 230 15.93 -25.78 -10.40
CA LEU A 230 16.58 -24.46 -10.27
C LEU A 230 15.84 -23.57 -9.26
N SER A 231 14.50 -23.55 -9.34
CA SER A 231 13.66 -22.75 -8.45
C SER A 231 13.79 -23.23 -6.99
N LEU A 232 13.79 -24.55 -6.76
CA LEU A 232 14.00 -25.13 -5.42
C LEU A 232 15.40 -24.85 -4.88
N THR A 233 16.44 -25.05 -5.68
CA THR A 233 17.83 -24.77 -5.26
C THR A 233 18.01 -23.29 -4.93
N THR A 234 17.45 -22.38 -5.74
CA THR A 234 17.55 -20.94 -5.48
C THR A 234 16.73 -20.50 -4.28
N LEU A 235 15.55 -21.09 -4.04
CA LEU A 235 14.78 -20.89 -2.80
C LEU A 235 15.63 -21.25 -1.58
N SER A 236 16.15 -22.49 -1.52
CA SER A 236 16.94 -22.95 -0.38
C SER A 236 18.25 -22.18 -0.21
N ALA A 237 18.90 -21.76 -1.29
CA ALA A 237 20.20 -21.08 -1.23
C ALA A 237 20.12 -19.58 -0.95
N GLN A 238 19.01 -18.91 -1.31
CA GLN A 238 18.90 -17.44 -1.24
C GLN A 238 17.91 -16.94 -0.19
N LEU A 239 17.02 -17.81 0.30
CA LEU A 239 16.01 -17.50 1.32
C LEU A 239 16.20 -18.49 2.47
N ALA A 240 17.42 -18.54 3.02
CA ALA A 240 17.83 -19.54 4.00
C ALA A 240 17.15 -19.30 5.36
N SER A 241 15.89 -19.72 5.46
CA SER A 241 15.13 -19.69 6.71
C SER A 241 15.07 -21.08 7.33
N ALA A 242 14.61 -21.17 8.59
CA ALA A 242 14.22 -22.44 9.22
C ALA A 242 13.07 -23.19 8.50
N THR A 243 12.53 -22.60 7.42
CA THR A 243 11.42 -23.12 6.63
C THR A 243 11.91 -24.01 5.51
N GLN A 244 11.33 -25.20 5.38
CA GLN A 244 11.63 -26.13 4.29
C GLN A 244 10.74 -25.88 3.08
N TYR A 245 11.34 -25.86 1.88
CA TYR A 245 10.62 -25.69 0.61
C TYR A 245 10.31 -27.06 0.01
N VAL A 246 9.03 -27.37 -0.17
CA VAL A 246 8.64 -28.72 -0.60
C VAL A 246 7.76 -28.68 -1.84
N ALA A 247 8.19 -29.38 -2.89
CA ALA A 247 7.37 -29.54 -4.09
C ALA A 247 6.15 -30.41 -3.80
N ILE A 248 4.96 -29.87 -4.05
CA ILE A 248 3.71 -30.64 -4.02
C ILE A 248 3.23 -31.00 -5.43
N HIS A 249 3.70 -30.27 -6.45
CA HIS A 249 3.43 -30.56 -7.85
C HIS A 249 4.73 -30.80 -8.61
N TRP A 250 4.76 -31.84 -9.44
CA TRP A 250 5.89 -32.17 -10.31
C TRP A 250 5.54 -31.91 -11.79
N PRO A 251 6.38 -31.18 -12.54
CA PRO A 251 6.06 -30.83 -13.92
C PRO A 251 6.22 -32.01 -14.88
N VAL A 252 5.28 -32.14 -15.82
CA VAL A 252 5.30 -33.14 -16.89
C VAL A 252 5.48 -32.46 -18.24
N LEU A 253 6.52 -32.90 -18.96
CA LEU A 253 6.86 -32.43 -20.29
C LEU A 253 6.39 -33.45 -21.35
N SER A 254 6.23 -33.03 -22.60
CA SER A 254 5.67 -33.86 -23.68
C SER A 254 6.51 -35.12 -23.95
N ASN A 255 7.82 -35.09 -23.69
CA ASN A 255 8.71 -36.24 -23.79
C ASN A 255 8.52 -37.25 -22.63
N HIS A 256 7.95 -36.83 -21.49
CA HIS A 256 7.64 -37.68 -20.34
C HIS A 256 6.43 -38.58 -20.60
N LEU A 257 5.60 -38.27 -21.60
CA LEU A 257 4.49 -39.11 -22.02
C LEU A 257 4.98 -40.31 -22.84
N THR A 258 4.26 -41.44 -22.72
CA THR A 258 4.51 -42.62 -23.57
C THR A 258 4.30 -42.29 -25.04
N PRO A 259 5.01 -42.97 -25.98
CA PRO A 259 4.93 -42.65 -27.41
C PRO A 259 3.50 -42.69 -27.98
N ALA A 260 2.62 -43.52 -27.43
CA ALA A 260 1.21 -43.63 -27.83
C ALA A 260 0.37 -42.39 -27.46
N ASN A 261 0.77 -41.67 -26.41
CA ASN A 261 0.05 -40.50 -25.88
C ASN A 261 0.71 -39.17 -26.28
N ARG A 262 1.78 -39.19 -27.07
CA ARG A 262 2.35 -37.98 -27.66
C ARG A 262 1.44 -37.50 -28.79
N THR A 263 0.72 -36.40 -28.58
CA THR A 263 -0.01 -35.72 -29.65
C THR A 263 0.98 -35.28 -30.73
N THR A 264 1.04 -36.02 -31.84
CA THR A 264 1.83 -35.62 -33.01
C THR A 264 1.09 -34.51 -33.73
N ASP A 265 1.42 -33.27 -33.39
CA ASP A 265 0.89 -32.11 -34.08
C ASP A 265 1.50 -32.07 -35.48
N LYS A 266 0.84 -32.72 -36.46
CA LYS A 266 1.32 -32.88 -37.85
C LYS A 266 1.53 -31.54 -38.59
N ARG A 267 1.23 -30.41 -37.96
CA ARG A 267 1.34 -29.05 -38.52
C ARG A 267 2.57 -28.26 -38.06
N SER A 268 3.26 -28.65 -36.97
CA SER A 268 4.45 -27.91 -36.50
C SER A 268 5.72 -28.50 -37.11
N ASN A 269 6.01 -28.10 -38.34
CA ASN A 269 7.27 -28.41 -38.99
C ASN A 269 8.35 -27.43 -38.47
N ARG A 270 8.89 -27.64 -37.26
CA ARG A 270 10.08 -26.96 -36.69
C ARG A 270 10.50 -27.62 -35.38
N LEU A 271 11.78 -27.51 -35.02
CA LEU A 271 12.46 -28.18 -33.90
C LEU A 271 11.84 -27.95 -32.50
N ASP A 272 10.83 -27.09 -32.36
CA ASP A 272 10.23 -26.63 -31.10
C ASP A 272 9.27 -27.63 -30.41
N ALA A 273 8.95 -28.77 -31.04
CA ALA A 273 7.94 -29.70 -30.53
C ALA A 273 8.44 -30.71 -29.47
N ARG A 274 9.73 -30.72 -29.11
CA ARG A 274 10.34 -31.86 -28.41
C ARG A 274 10.26 -31.86 -26.88
N ASN A 275 9.94 -30.75 -26.21
CA ASN A 275 9.95 -30.70 -24.73
C ASN A 275 8.95 -29.69 -24.12
N ARG A 276 7.68 -29.78 -24.51
CA ARG A 276 6.65 -28.82 -24.10
C ARG A 276 6.06 -29.18 -22.74
N PHE A 277 5.85 -28.23 -21.83
CA PHE A 277 5.04 -28.44 -20.62
C PHE A 277 3.58 -28.77 -20.96
N VAL A 278 3.11 -29.94 -20.52
CA VAL A 278 1.79 -30.53 -20.87
C VAL A 278 0.89 -30.79 -19.68
N GLY A 279 1.46 -30.92 -18.47
CA GLY A 279 0.67 -31.22 -17.29
C GLY A 279 1.52 -31.31 -16.03
N LEU A 280 0.90 -31.78 -14.94
CA LEU A 280 1.58 -31.92 -13.65
C LEU A 280 1.10 -33.15 -12.89
N VAL A 281 1.97 -33.70 -12.05
CA VAL A 281 1.64 -34.75 -11.08
C VAL A 281 1.46 -34.09 -9.72
N ASP A 282 0.30 -34.29 -9.09
CA ASP A 282 0.10 -33.95 -7.68
C ASP A 282 0.77 -35.03 -6.82
N LEU A 283 1.85 -34.68 -6.13
CA LEU A 283 2.63 -35.59 -5.31
C LEU A 283 1.92 -35.98 -4.01
N THR A 284 0.89 -35.24 -3.58
CA THR A 284 0.10 -35.57 -2.38
C THR A 284 -0.90 -36.70 -2.67
N SER A 285 -1.55 -36.65 -3.84
CA SER A 285 -2.55 -37.63 -4.26
C SER A 285 -2.06 -38.65 -5.29
N MET A 286 -0.87 -38.45 -5.85
CA MET A 286 -0.30 -39.20 -6.98
C MET A 286 -1.23 -39.28 -8.19
N LYS A 287 -1.87 -38.14 -8.48
CA LYS A 287 -2.73 -37.98 -9.66
C LYS A 287 -2.02 -37.15 -10.72
N PHE A 288 -1.97 -37.66 -11.94
CA PHE A 288 -1.48 -36.93 -13.10
C PHE A 288 -2.62 -36.17 -13.77
N SER A 289 -2.48 -34.85 -13.82
CA SER A 289 -3.42 -33.96 -14.53
C SER A 289 -2.82 -33.58 -15.89
N ASP A 290 -3.53 -33.92 -16.96
CA ASP A 290 -3.08 -33.79 -18.35
C ASP A 290 -3.88 -32.74 -19.13
N TRP A 291 -3.19 -31.71 -19.62
CA TRP A 291 -3.73 -30.65 -20.47
C TRP A 291 -3.34 -30.81 -21.95
N SER A 292 -2.73 -31.93 -22.35
CA SER A 292 -2.28 -32.18 -23.74
C SER A 292 -3.40 -32.00 -24.78
N GLY A 293 -4.64 -32.39 -24.45
CA GLY A 293 -5.83 -32.25 -25.30
C GLY A 293 -6.54 -30.89 -25.21
N CYS A 294 -6.11 -29.98 -24.33
CA CYS A 294 -6.80 -28.71 -24.09
C CYS A 294 -6.42 -27.68 -25.16
N THR A 295 -7.35 -27.40 -26.08
CA THR A 295 -7.18 -26.36 -27.13
C THR A 295 -7.67 -24.98 -26.70
N SER A 296 -8.52 -24.89 -25.67
CA SER A 296 -9.02 -23.65 -25.07
C SER A 296 -8.80 -23.65 -23.56
N PRO A 297 -8.73 -22.47 -22.91
CA PRO A 297 -8.62 -22.36 -21.45
C PRO A 297 -9.74 -23.06 -20.66
N ASP A 298 -10.94 -23.12 -21.24
CA ASP A 298 -12.11 -23.80 -20.65
C ASP A 298 -12.19 -25.30 -20.93
N ALA A 299 -11.26 -25.84 -21.72
CA ALA A 299 -11.29 -27.25 -22.05
C ALA A 299 -11.06 -28.08 -20.77
N PRO A 300 -11.86 -29.13 -20.53
CA PRO A 300 -11.64 -30.00 -19.39
C PRO A 300 -10.33 -30.76 -19.57
N PHE A 301 -9.48 -30.73 -18.55
CA PHE A 301 -8.27 -31.56 -18.49
C PHE A 301 -8.61 -32.95 -17.93
N THR A 302 -7.81 -33.95 -18.28
CA THR A 302 -8.00 -35.33 -17.80
C THR A 302 -7.14 -35.58 -16.57
N VAL A 303 -7.68 -36.33 -15.60
CA VAL A 303 -6.95 -36.72 -14.39
C VAL A 303 -6.82 -38.23 -14.38
N HIS A 304 -5.59 -38.71 -14.26
CA HIS A 304 -5.22 -40.12 -14.21
C HIS A 304 -4.68 -40.43 -12.81
N ASP A 305 -5.23 -41.45 -12.15
CA ASP A 305 -4.70 -41.95 -10.88
C ASP A 305 -3.51 -42.87 -11.18
N LEU A 306 -2.32 -42.54 -10.67
CA LEU A 306 -1.11 -43.31 -10.95
C LEU A 306 -1.00 -44.59 -10.11
N PHE A 307 -1.86 -44.76 -9.10
CA PHE A 307 -1.91 -45.96 -8.26
C PHE A 307 -3.02 -46.93 -8.64
N GLN A 308 -4.02 -46.52 -9.44
CA GLN A 308 -5.06 -47.43 -9.93
C GLN A 308 -4.56 -48.17 -11.18
N HIS A 309 -4.51 -49.50 -11.11
CA HIS A 309 -4.42 -50.36 -12.28
C HIS A 309 -5.75 -50.29 -13.06
N ASP A 310 -5.70 -50.03 -14.37
CA ASP A 310 -6.86 -50.17 -15.24
C ASP A 310 -7.28 -51.66 -15.31
N ASP A 311 -8.18 -52.09 -14.41
CA ASP A 311 -8.78 -53.45 -14.37
C ASP A 311 -9.74 -53.73 -15.54
N HIS A 312 -9.61 -53.03 -16.67
CA HIS A 312 -10.43 -53.27 -17.85
C HIS A 312 -9.85 -54.40 -18.70
N LYS A 313 -10.22 -55.64 -18.35
CA LYS A 313 -10.34 -56.84 -19.21
C LYS A 313 -9.56 -56.78 -20.55
N SER A 314 -8.25 -56.98 -20.51
CA SER A 314 -7.48 -57.44 -21.67
C SER A 314 -7.15 -58.91 -21.47
N THR A 315 -7.66 -59.77 -22.36
CA THR A 315 -7.46 -61.23 -22.36
C THR A 315 -6.09 -61.66 -22.88
N ASN A 316 -5.03 -60.86 -22.66
CA ASN A 316 -3.66 -61.22 -23.00
C ASN A 316 -2.70 -60.82 -21.85
N PRO A 317 -2.07 -61.79 -21.15
CA PRO A 317 -1.26 -61.53 -19.95
C PRO A 317 0.22 -61.29 -20.27
N LYS A 318 0.53 -60.58 -21.35
CA LYS A 318 1.91 -60.15 -21.67
C LYS A 318 1.85 -58.77 -22.32
N THR A 319 2.59 -57.85 -21.71
CA THR A 319 2.83 -56.44 -22.09
C THR A 319 1.58 -55.56 -22.12
N ASP A 320 1.39 -54.74 -21.09
CA ASP A 320 0.92 -53.34 -21.19
C ASP A 320 0.72 -52.76 -19.77
N LEU A 321 1.78 -52.21 -19.17
CA LEU A 321 1.58 -51.13 -18.19
C LEU A 321 1.13 -49.91 -19.00
N SER A 322 -0.16 -49.68 -19.11
CA SER A 322 -0.73 -48.50 -19.77
C SER A 322 -0.62 -47.25 -18.89
N CYS A 323 0.54 -47.01 -18.28
CA CYS A 323 0.79 -45.74 -17.60
C CYS A 323 0.94 -44.63 -18.65
N THR A 324 0.19 -43.53 -18.49
CA THR A 324 0.25 -42.36 -19.39
C THR A 324 1.64 -41.74 -19.43
N LEU A 325 2.37 -41.83 -18.29
CA LEU A 325 3.75 -41.40 -18.10
C LEU A 325 4.73 -42.53 -18.40
N ASN A 326 5.88 -42.20 -18.98
CA ASN A 326 6.94 -43.17 -19.19
C ASN A 326 7.52 -43.67 -17.82
N PRO A 327 8.13 -44.87 -17.77
CA PRO A 327 8.64 -45.44 -16.52
C PRO A 327 9.70 -44.56 -15.82
N THR A 328 10.54 -43.85 -16.57
CA THR A 328 11.60 -42.99 -16.02
C THR A 328 11.00 -41.80 -15.26
N SER A 329 10.05 -41.09 -15.86
CA SER A 329 9.36 -39.94 -15.28
C SER A 329 8.49 -40.34 -14.08
N LEU A 330 7.88 -41.53 -14.11
CA LEU A 330 7.18 -42.07 -12.95
C LEU A 330 8.12 -42.32 -11.77
N ARG A 331 9.31 -42.88 -12.01
CA ARG A 331 10.32 -43.09 -10.95
C ARG A 331 10.79 -41.77 -10.34
N VAL A 332 10.97 -40.73 -11.16
CA VAL A 332 11.34 -39.38 -10.68
C VAL A 332 10.22 -38.80 -9.81
N ALA A 333 8.95 -38.93 -10.21
CA ALA A 333 7.82 -38.47 -9.42
C ALA A 333 7.70 -39.22 -8.07
N LEU A 334 7.93 -40.53 -8.06
CA LEU A 334 7.96 -41.33 -6.83
C LEU A 334 9.12 -40.90 -5.90
N ALA A 335 10.31 -40.67 -6.44
CA ALA A 335 11.43 -40.15 -5.65
C ALA A 335 11.14 -38.76 -5.05
N ALA A 336 10.47 -37.88 -5.81
CA ALA A 336 10.04 -36.58 -5.31
C ALA A 336 8.97 -36.70 -4.21
N ARG A 337 8.05 -37.67 -4.32
CA ARG A 337 7.08 -37.98 -3.25
C ARG A 337 7.75 -38.52 -1.99
N ALA A 338 8.73 -39.41 -2.14
CA ALA A 338 9.53 -39.93 -1.03
C ALA A 338 10.20 -38.78 -0.26
N GLN A 339 10.80 -37.84 -0.99
CA GLN A 339 11.41 -36.64 -0.41
C GLN A 339 10.38 -35.79 0.34
N LEU A 340 9.22 -35.47 -0.27
CA LEU A 340 8.12 -34.74 0.37
C LEU A 340 7.70 -35.40 1.69
N MET A 341 7.54 -36.73 1.71
CA MET A 341 7.10 -37.45 2.90
C MET A 341 8.17 -37.51 3.99
N SER A 342 9.44 -37.70 3.62
CA SER A 342 10.56 -37.63 4.57
C SER A 342 10.61 -36.26 5.25
N THR A 343 10.50 -35.19 4.46
CA THR A 343 10.50 -33.82 4.98
C THR A 343 9.28 -33.54 5.88
N LEU A 344 8.09 -34.09 5.55
CA LEU A 344 6.92 -33.99 6.43
C LEU A 344 7.11 -34.72 7.76
N ALA A 345 7.74 -35.90 7.76
CA ALA A 345 8.03 -36.66 8.97
C ALA A 345 9.05 -35.98 9.89
N GLU A 346 9.93 -35.13 9.34
CA GLU A 346 10.83 -34.29 10.15
C GLU A 346 10.10 -33.14 10.87
N VAL A 347 9.00 -32.65 10.30
CA VAL A 347 8.37 -31.38 10.71
C VAL A 347 7.06 -31.57 11.50
N ASP A 348 6.29 -32.61 11.21
CA ASP A 348 4.99 -32.91 11.81
C ASP A 348 5.06 -34.24 12.57
N GLU A 349 5.10 -34.16 13.90
CA GLU A 349 5.19 -35.31 14.82
C GLU A 349 4.03 -36.30 14.62
N GLU A 350 2.80 -35.81 14.41
CA GLU A 350 1.62 -36.66 14.21
C GLU A 350 1.72 -37.45 12.89
N PHE A 351 2.36 -36.84 11.87
CA PHE A 351 2.64 -37.52 10.61
C PHE A 351 3.81 -38.50 10.74
N ALA A 352 4.85 -38.14 11.51
CA ALA A 352 6.02 -38.98 11.75
C ALA A 352 5.65 -40.33 12.37
N ASP A 353 4.78 -40.33 13.38
CA ASP A 353 4.30 -41.56 14.02
C ASP A 353 3.60 -42.50 13.03
N GLN A 354 2.72 -41.95 12.18
CA GLN A 354 2.02 -42.73 11.16
C GLN A 354 2.99 -43.23 10.08
N PHE A 355 3.96 -42.40 9.68
CA PHE A 355 4.97 -42.73 8.68
C PHE A 355 5.89 -43.87 9.14
N LEU A 356 6.36 -43.84 10.39
CA LEU A 356 7.25 -44.86 10.96
C LEU A 356 6.54 -46.20 11.24
N SER A 357 5.21 -46.18 11.38
CA SER A 357 4.42 -47.37 11.68
C SER A 357 4.16 -48.30 10.48
N LEU A 358 4.48 -47.88 9.26
CA LEU A 358 4.12 -48.58 8.02
C LEU A 358 5.34 -49.12 7.26
N ASP A 359 5.24 -50.37 6.78
CA ASP A 359 6.18 -50.94 5.83
C ASP A 359 5.80 -50.47 4.40
N ASN A 360 6.47 -49.43 3.89
CA ASN A 360 6.18 -48.67 2.64
C ASN A 360 5.14 -47.54 2.79
N PRO A 361 5.43 -46.51 3.61
CA PRO A 361 4.50 -45.41 3.87
C PRO A 361 4.15 -44.60 2.60
N GLU A 362 5.04 -44.59 1.60
CA GLU A 362 4.86 -43.82 0.37
C GLU A 362 3.62 -44.23 -0.45
N LEU A 363 3.28 -45.51 -0.40
CA LEU A 363 2.17 -46.11 -1.14
C LEU A 363 0.94 -46.32 -0.26
N LEU A 364 1.15 -46.56 1.04
CA LEU A 364 0.10 -46.95 1.97
C LEU A 364 -0.61 -45.77 2.65
N LEU A 365 0.05 -44.61 2.75
CA LEU A 365 -0.55 -43.44 3.39
C LEU A 365 -1.64 -42.81 2.52
N PRO A 366 -2.86 -42.61 3.07
CA PRO A 366 -3.93 -41.91 2.38
C PRO A 366 -3.52 -40.47 2.02
N SER A 367 -3.94 -40.01 0.84
CA SER A 367 -3.68 -38.64 0.39
C SER A 367 -4.23 -37.57 1.33
N SER A 368 -5.34 -37.85 2.02
CA SER A 368 -5.92 -36.95 3.01
C SER A 368 -5.00 -36.69 4.20
N THR A 369 -4.28 -37.72 4.67
CA THR A 369 -3.34 -37.60 5.79
C THR A 369 -2.16 -36.72 5.37
N VAL A 370 -1.61 -36.95 4.17
CA VAL A 370 -0.52 -36.15 3.61
C VAL A 370 -0.96 -34.68 3.47
N GLN A 371 -2.15 -34.43 2.90
CA GLN A 371 -2.68 -33.08 2.73
C GLN A 371 -2.93 -32.37 4.06
N GLN A 372 -3.39 -33.08 5.09
CA GLN A 372 -3.55 -32.53 6.43
C GLN A 372 -2.21 -32.17 7.07
N ALA A 373 -1.20 -33.02 6.93
CA ALA A 373 0.15 -32.74 7.42
C ALA A 373 0.77 -31.51 6.72
N VAL A 374 0.68 -31.45 5.38
CA VAL A 374 1.11 -30.27 4.61
C VAL A 374 0.40 -29.02 5.09
N ARG A 375 -0.92 -29.07 5.32
CA ARG A 375 -1.68 -27.94 5.84
C ARG A 375 -1.17 -27.51 7.23
N ARG A 376 -1.02 -28.43 8.18
CA ARG A 376 -0.54 -28.10 9.53
C ARG A 376 0.85 -27.47 9.49
N ALA A 377 1.77 -28.06 8.74
CA ALA A 377 3.13 -27.54 8.59
C ALA A 377 3.18 -26.18 7.88
N THR A 378 2.30 -25.94 6.90
CA THR A 378 2.17 -24.64 6.21
C THR A 378 1.63 -23.56 7.15
N LEU A 379 0.61 -23.88 7.94
CA LEU A 379 0.05 -22.95 8.93
C LEU A 379 1.02 -22.62 10.06
N ALA A 380 1.89 -23.56 10.43
CA ALA A 380 2.95 -23.35 11.40
C ALA A 380 4.15 -22.57 10.83
N GLY A 381 4.18 -22.29 9.53
CA GLY A 381 5.30 -21.60 8.87
C GLY A 381 6.59 -22.43 8.79
N ARG A 382 6.50 -23.76 8.93
CA ARG A 382 7.67 -24.67 8.86
C ARG A 382 7.91 -25.22 7.46
N ILE A 383 6.85 -25.32 6.66
CA ILE A 383 6.93 -25.74 5.25
C ILE A 383 6.27 -24.70 4.36
N VAL A 384 6.88 -24.45 3.20
CA VAL A 384 6.25 -23.70 2.10
C VAL A 384 6.01 -24.63 0.93
N PRO A 385 4.74 -24.94 0.59
CA PRO A 385 4.40 -25.74 -0.57
C PRO A 385 4.76 -25.03 -1.88
N VAL A 386 5.47 -25.72 -2.76
CA VAL A 386 5.89 -25.26 -4.09
C VAL A 386 5.04 -25.95 -5.16
N LEU A 387 4.34 -25.12 -5.92
CA LEU A 387 3.47 -25.48 -7.03
C LEU A 387 4.10 -25.10 -8.36
N VAL A 388 3.66 -25.76 -9.43
CA VAL A 388 4.11 -25.49 -10.80
C VAL A 388 2.96 -25.18 -11.75
N GLY A 389 3.22 -24.33 -12.74
CA GLY A 389 2.28 -24.08 -13.82
C GLY A 389 2.75 -23.10 -14.90
N SER A 390 1.82 -22.80 -15.81
CA SER A 390 1.96 -21.78 -16.85
C SER A 390 0.64 -21.04 -17.00
N SER A 391 0.55 -19.84 -16.43
CA SER A 391 -0.66 -19.01 -16.46
C SER A 391 -1.02 -18.54 -17.87
N ARG A 392 -0.01 -18.35 -18.75
CA ARG A 392 -0.21 -18.01 -20.16
C ARG A 392 -0.94 -19.12 -20.92
N ARG A 393 -0.59 -20.38 -20.66
CA ARG A 393 -1.24 -21.55 -21.28
C ARG A 393 -2.44 -22.08 -20.51
N SER A 394 -2.79 -21.50 -19.36
CA SER A 394 -3.88 -21.98 -18.48
C SER A 394 -3.62 -23.36 -17.87
N ILE A 395 -2.36 -23.75 -17.71
CA ILE A 395 -1.99 -25.06 -17.15
C ILE A 395 -1.56 -24.83 -15.69
N GLY A 396 -2.18 -25.53 -14.74
CA GLY A 396 -1.80 -25.49 -13.32
C GLY A 396 -2.45 -24.38 -12.47
N VAL A 397 -3.29 -23.50 -13.05
CA VAL A 397 -3.99 -22.46 -12.28
C VAL A 397 -5.15 -23.03 -11.46
N GLN A 398 -5.86 -24.05 -11.96
CA GLN A 398 -6.94 -24.71 -11.21
C GLN A 398 -6.38 -25.42 -9.95
N PRO A 399 -5.32 -26.25 -10.04
CA PRO A 399 -4.67 -26.82 -8.85
C PRO A 399 -4.11 -25.77 -7.88
N LEU A 400 -3.67 -24.61 -8.38
CA LEU A 400 -3.28 -23.48 -7.53
C LEU A 400 -4.48 -22.95 -6.73
N MET A 401 -5.63 -22.74 -7.37
CA MET A 401 -6.85 -22.31 -6.69
C MET A 401 -7.38 -23.33 -5.67
N ASP A 402 -7.22 -24.62 -5.95
CA ASP A 402 -7.51 -25.70 -5.00
C ASP A 402 -6.57 -25.63 -3.79
N SER A 403 -5.28 -25.46 -4.03
CA SER A 403 -4.25 -25.37 -2.99
C SER A 403 -4.41 -24.15 -2.09
N ILE A 404 -4.94 -23.04 -2.59
CA ILE A 404 -5.33 -21.87 -1.76
C ILE A 404 -6.35 -22.30 -0.70
N ILE A 405 -7.36 -23.07 -1.09
CA ILE A 405 -8.41 -23.52 -0.15
C ILE A 405 -7.84 -24.55 0.81
N ASP A 406 -7.09 -25.50 0.27
CA ASP A 406 -6.65 -26.70 0.97
C ASP A 406 -5.50 -26.42 1.95
N TYR A 407 -4.61 -25.46 1.68
CA TYR A 407 -3.42 -25.20 2.52
C TYR A 407 -3.41 -23.84 3.23
N LEU A 408 -3.96 -22.75 2.66
CA LEU A 408 -3.93 -21.43 3.30
C LEU A 408 -4.99 -21.29 4.42
N PRO A 409 -4.75 -20.38 5.41
CA PRO A 409 -5.65 -20.19 6.53
C PRO A 409 -6.95 -19.50 6.14
N ASN A 410 -7.99 -19.77 6.92
CA ASN A 410 -9.17 -18.90 6.96
C ASN A 410 -8.94 -17.76 7.99
N PRO A 411 -9.74 -16.66 7.95
CA PRO A 411 -9.58 -15.52 8.85
C PRO A 411 -9.57 -15.85 10.35
N SER A 412 -10.28 -16.91 10.76
CA SER A 412 -10.37 -17.29 12.17
C SER A 412 -9.16 -18.06 12.69
N GLN A 413 -8.29 -18.54 11.80
CA GLN A 413 -7.07 -19.27 12.14
C GLN A 413 -5.86 -18.34 12.33
N ARG A 414 -5.98 -17.07 11.92
CA ARG A 414 -4.91 -16.10 12.04
C ARG A 414 -5.01 -15.33 13.36
N SER A 415 -3.87 -15.02 13.97
CA SER A 415 -3.81 -14.03 15.02
C SER A 415 -4.24 -12.67 14.47
N LEU A 416 -5.06 -11.95 15.25
CA LEU A 416 -5.42 -10.59 14.92
C LEU A 416 -4.18 -9.69 15.06
N PRO A 417 -3.99 -8.68 14.20
CA PRO A 417 -2.93 -7.71 14.39
C PRO A 417 -2.98 -7.11 15.81
N PRO A 418 -1.85 -6.96 16.53
CA PRO A 418 -1.81 -6.41 17.89
C PRO A 418 -2.66 -5.14 18.09
N PRO A 419 -2.64 -4.18 17.14
CA PRO A 419 -3.40 -2.96 17.34
C PRO A 419 -4.93 -3.16 17.28
N ILE A 420 -5.38 -4.13 16.49
CA ILE A 420 -6.78 -4.54 16.41
C ILE A 420 -7.18 -5.30 17.68
N GLN A 421 -6.28 -6.13 18.21
CA GLN A 421 -6.49 -6.79 19.51
C GLN A 421 -6.69 -5.77 20.63
N GLN A 422 -5.82 -4.76 20.72
CA GLN A 422 -5.93 -3.69 21.71
C GLN A 422 -7.26 -2.95 21.60
N MET A 423 -7.68 -2.63 20.38
CA MET A 423 -8.97 -1.96 20.14
C MET A 423 -10.16 -2.82 20.58
N ILE A 424 -10.17 -4.11 20.22
CA ILE A 424 -11.24 -5.03 20.64
C ILE A 424 -11.30 -5.13 22.17
N ARG A 425 -10.15 -5.20 22.85
CA ARG A 425 -10.09 -5.20 24.33
C ARG A 425 -10.67 -3.92 24.94
N ARG A 426 -10.37 -2.75 24.37
CA ARG A 426 -10.95 -1.46 24.81
C ARG A 426 -12.47 -1.38 24.63
N ILE A 427 -12.99 -1.90 23.52
CA ILE A 427 -14.45 -1.97 23.29
C ILE A 427 -15.13 -2.90 24.31
N GLN A 428 -14.43 -3.95 24.75
CA GLN A 428 -14.94 -4.86 25.79
C GLN A 428 -14.91 -4.21 27.18
N SER A 429 -13.88 -3.43 27.51
CA SER A 429 -13.75 -2.78 28.82
C SER A 429 -14.66 -1.56 29.02
N SER A 430 -15.09 -0.89 27.94
CA SER A 430 -15.97 0.29 27.98
C SER A 430 -17.45 -0.04 28.16
N ARG A 431 -17.83 -1.32 28.29
CA ARG A 431 -19.22 -1.74 28.50
C ARG A 431 -19.55 -1.85 29.99
N PRO A 432 -20.72 -1.35 30.44
CA PRO A 432 -21.13 -1.48 31.84
C PRO A 432 -21.30 -2.95 32.22
N SER A 433 -20.69 -3.35 33.33
CA SER A 433 -20.69 -4.70 33.90
C SER A 433 -22.10 -5.11 34.34
N GLY A 434 -22.86 -5.75 33.44
CA GLY A 434 -24.23 -6.21 33.69
C GLY A 434 -24.78 -7.22 32.68
N GLU A 435 -24.26 -7.26 31.44
CA GLU A 435 -24.57 -8.34 30.50
C GLU A 435 -23.43 -9.37 30.48
N SER A 436 -23.65 -10.50 31.15
CA SER A 436 -22.76 -11.66 31.11
C SER A 436 -22.74 -12.27 29.71
N VAL A 437 -21.74 -11.92 28.90
CA VAL A 437 -21.43 -12.64 27.67
C VAL A 437 -20.68 -13.92 28.05
N GLY A 438 -21.41 -15.03 28.13
CA GLY A 438 -20.81 -16.35 28.30
C GLY A 438 -19.83 -16.67 27.17
N ILE A 439 -18.58 -16.94 27.52
CA ILE A 439 -17.59 -17.52 26.60
C ILE A 439 -18.02 -18.97 26.37
N SER A 440 -18.79 -19.24 25.31
CA SER A 440 -19.06 -20.61 24.89
C SER A 440 -17.85 -21.15 24.13
N ALA A 441 -17.16 -22.11 24.75
CA ALA A 441 -15.87 -22.66 24.32
C ALA A 441 -15.86 -23.41 22.96
N SER A 442 -16.94 -23.39 22.18
CA SER A 442 -17.02 -24.08 20.89
C SER A 442 -16.98 -23.17 19.66
N THR A 443 -17.03 -21.86 19.82
CA THR A 443 -16.86 -20.89 18.72
C THR A 443 -16.17 -19.64 19.24
N GLY A 444 -14.91 -19.41 18.87
CA GLY A 444 -14.16 -18.18 19.20
C GLY A 444 -14.77 -16.91 18.59
N LYS A 445 -15.97 -16.53 19.01
CA LYS A 445 -16.68 -15.30 18.61
C LYS A 445 -16.90 -14.46 19.87
N PRO A 446 -16.51 -13.18 19.88
CA PRO A 446 -17.17 -12.20 20.74
C PRO A 446 -18.57 -11.93 20.16
N SER A 447 -19.57 -12.70 20.58
CA SER A 447 -20.98 -12.39 20.24
C SER A 447 -21.39 -11.16 21.05
N GLY A 448 -21.20 -9.98 20.47
CA GLY A 448 -21.63 -8.72 21.04
C GLY A 448 -20.82 -7.50 20.63
N THR A 449 -19.60 -7.64 20.10
CA THR A 449 -18.74 -6.49 19.73
C THR A 449 -19.21 -5.82 18.42
N GLY A 450 -19.28 -4.49 18.42
CA GLY A 450 -19.59 -3.69 17.22
C GLY A 450 -18.56 -3.87 16.10
N PRO A 451 -18.80 -3.31 14.91
CA PRO A 451 -17.92 -3.48 13.76
C PRO A 451 -16.54 -2.85 14.02
N VAL A 452 -15.48 -3.66 13.89
CA VAL A 452 -14.09 -3.18 13.92
C VAL A 452 -13.46 -3.47 12.57
N MET A 453 -12.95 -2.42 11.93
CA MET A 453 -12.49 -2.48 10.55
C MET A 453 -11.18 -1.71 10.38
N LEU A 454 -10.30 -2.22 9.53
CA LEU A 454 -9.10 -1.51 9.07
C LEU A 454 -9.32 -1.01 7.65
N VAL A 455 -9.10 0.27 7.42
CA VAL A 455 -9.08 0.86 6.08
C VAL A 455 -7.68 0.69 5.53
N PHE A 456 -7.52 -0.11 4.48
CA PHE A 456 -6.20 -0.30 3.87
C PHE A 456 -6.04 0.50 2.58
N LYS A 457 -7.14 0.95 1.97
CA LYS A 457 -7.12 1.71 0.72
C LYS A 457 -8.33 2.61 0.58
N VAL A 458 -8.12 3.79 0.01
CA VAL A 458 -9.18 4.71 -0.42
C VAL A 458 -9.01 4.94 -1.91
N CYS A 459 -10.10 4.82 -2.66
CA CYS A 459 -10.14 5.17 -4.08
C CYS A 459 -11.31 6.11 -4.35
N PHE A 460 -11.16 6.98 -5.34
CA PHE A 460 -12.24 7.87 -5.76
C PHE A 460 -13.03 7.28 -6.93
N ASP A 461 -14.35 7.17 -6.79
CA ASP A 461 -15.26 6.84 -7.87
C ASP A 461 -15.99 8.12 -8.36
N PRO A 462 -16.00 8.42 -9.67
CA PRO A 462 -16.62 9.63 -10.20
C PRO A 462 -18.12 9.79 -9.89
N HIS A 463 -18.85 8.69 -9.71
CA HIS A 463 -20.29 8.71 -9.46
C HIS A 463 -20.65 8.57 -7.97
N ARG A 464 -19.84 7.83 -7.21
CA ARG A 464 -20.13 7.48 -5.80
C ARG A 464 -19.27 8.24 -4.80
N GLY A 465 -18.28 9.00 -5.28
CA GLY A 465 -17.30 9.71 -4.45
C GLY A 465 -16.27 8.75 -3.85
N PRO A 466 -15.67 9.08 -2.69
CA PRO A 466 -14.66 8.25 -2.07
C PRO A 466 -15.23 6.89 -1.61
N LEU A 467 -14.54 5.83 -2.01
CA LEU A 467 -14.74 4.45 -1.60
C LEU A 467 -13.57 4.03 -0.70
N SER A 468 -13.89 3.68 0.55
CA SER A 468 -12.90 3.17 1.51
C SER A 468 -12.95 1.65 1.53
N LEU A 469 -11.89 1.01 1.05
CA LEU A 469 -11.73 -0.44 1.10
C LEU A 469 -11.30 -0.84 2.50
N VAL A 470 -12.07 -1.75 3.09
CA VAL A 470 -11.92 -2.15 4.49
C VAL A 470 -11.85 -3.65 4.64
N ARG A 471 -11.09 -4.05 5.66
CA ARG A 471 -11.09 -5.40 6.20
C ARG A 471 -11.92 -5.43 7.49
N VAL A 472 -12.97 -6.26 7.52
CA VAL A 472 -13.81 -6.43 8.72
C VAL A 472 -13.21 -7.52 9.61
N TYR A 473 -12.83 -7.17 10.85
CA TYR A 473 -12.23 -8.12 11.82
C TYR A 473 -13.22 -8.60 12.88
N SER A 474 -14.16 -7.76 13.27
CA SER A 474 -15.21 -8.07 14.26
C SER A 474 -16.51 -7.37 13.87
N GLY A 475 -17.63 -7.90 14.36
CA GLY A 475 -18.96 -7.34 14.14
C GLY A 475 -19.48 -7.51 12.71
N VAL A 476 -20.63 -6.90 12.43
CA VAL A 476 -21.27 -6.90 11.11
C VAL A 476 -21.50 -5.45 10.70
N VAL A 477 -21.16 -5.11 9.46
CA VAL A 477 -21.38 -3.80 8.88
C VAL A 477 -22.54 -3.83 7.91
N SER A 478 -23.39 -2.81 7.94
CA SER A 478 -24.54 -2.66 7.05
C SER A 478 -24.69 -1.22 6.58
N ALA A 479 -25.41 -1.00 5.48
CA ALA A 479 -25.78 0.34 5.06
C ALA A 479 -26.56 1.07 6.18
N GLY A 480 -26.22 2.32 6.43
CA GLY A 480 -26.81 3.15 7.48
C GLY A 480 -26.11 3.10 8.84
N THR A 481 -25.16 2.18 9.05
CA THR A 481 -24.38 2.11 10.29
C THR A 481 -23.52 3.38 10.45
N THR A 482 -23.59 4.01 11.62
CA THR A 482 -22.69 5.10 12.01
C THR A 482 -21.45 4.50 12.66
N ILE A 483 -20.30 4.96 12.22
CA ILE A 483 -18.99 4.53 12.69
C ILE A 483 -18.18 5.76 13.13
N THR A 484 -17.18 5.52 13.96
CA THR A 484 -16.24 6.55 14.39
C THR A 484 -14.86 6.18 13.87
N ASN A 485 -14.06 7.18 13.51
CA ASN A 485 -12.65 7.01 13.21
C ASN A 485 -11.82 7.15 14.49
N TRP A 486 -11.08 6.09 14.84
CA TRP A 486 -10.35 6.01 16.11
C TRP A 486 -8.85 6.30 15.96
N SER A 487 -8.35 6.43 14.73
CA SER A 487 -6.92 6.68 14.46
C SER A 487 -6.54 8.16 14.54
N GLN A 488 -7.50 9.09 14.46
CA GLN A 488 -7.24 10.53 14.46
C GLN A 488 -7.04 11.04 15.91
N ARG A 489 -5.80 11.10 16.39
CA ARG A 489 -5.45 11.77 17.67
C ARG A 489 -5.65 13.29 17.55
N GLY A 490 -6.07 13.93 18.65
CA GLY A 490 -6.02 15.40 18.82
C GLY A 490 -7.04 16.23 18.03
N THR A 491 -7.90 15.61 17.22
CA THR A 491 -8.98 16.28 16.49
C THR A 491 -10.31 15.65 16.88
N VAL A 492 -11.40 16.44 16.89
CA VAL A 492 -12.77 15.98 17.20
C VAL A 492 -13.04 14.64 16.51
N GLN A 493 -13.34 13.59 17.28
CA GLN A 493 -13.71 12.28 16.72
C GLN A 493 -14.83 12.48 15.69
N THR A 494 -14.52 12.26 14.41
CA THR A 494 -15.48 12.45 13.34
C THR A 494 -16.33 11.19 13.22
N ASN A 495 -17.63 11.36 13.45
CA ASN A 495 -18.62 10.31 13.24
C ASN A 495 -19.03 10.35 11.77
N GLU A 496 -18.89 9.21 11.10
CA GLU A 496 -19.22 9.06 9.69
C GLU A 496 -20.29 7.99 9.50
N LYS A 497 -21.16 8.18 8.50
CA LYS A 497 -22.25 7.24 8.22
C LYS A 497 -22.00 6.49 6.93
N ILE A 498 -22.09 5.16 7.00
CA ILE A 498 -21.94 4.29 5.85
C ILE A 498 -23.20 4.39 4.98
N LYS A 499 -23.06 4.82 3.74
CA LYS A 499 -24.17 4.91 2.78
C LYS A 499 -24.47 3.57 2.12
N ALA A 500 -23.43 2.85 1.70
CA ALA A 500 -23.55 1.56 1.04
C ALA A 500 -22.31 0.70 1.33
N VAL A 501 -22.52 -0.62 1.31
CA VAL A 501 -21.45 -1.63 1.36
C VAL A 501 -21.39 -2.30 -0.01
N LEU A 502 -20.19 -2.38 -0.58
CA LEU A 502 -19.95 -2.85 -1.95
C LEU A 502 -18.96 -4.03 -1.92
N GLN A 503 -19.31 -5.12 -2.60
CA GLN A 503 -18.39 -6.21 -2.89
C GLN A 503 -17.65 -5.91 -4.19
N LEU A 504 -16.32 -6.03 -4.14
CA LEU A 504 -15.42 -5.78 -5.27
C LEU A 504 -15.36 -7.03 -6.15
N THR A 505 -15.85 -6.96 -7.38
CA THR A 505 -15.83 -8.05 -8.37
C THR A 505 -15.05 -7.63 -9.60
N GLY A 506 -13.74 -7.37 -9.44
CA GLY A 506 -12.91 -6.79 -10.51
C GLY A 506 -13.43 -5.40 -10.89
N ASP A 507 -13.81 -5.21 -12.15
CA ASP A 507 -14.32 -3.93 -12.70
C ASP A 507 -15.69 -3.51 -12.16
N HIS A 508 -16.42 -4.39 -11.49
CA HIS A 508 -17.79 -4.15 -11.06
C HIS A 508 -17.92 -4.13 -9.54
N HIS A 509 -18.80 -3.26 -9.05
CA HIS A 509 -19.13 -3.12 -7.64
C HIS A 509 -20.56 -3.60 -7.41
N GLU A 510 -20.71 -4.72 -6.71
CA GLU A 510 -22.02 -5.27 -6.35
C GLU A 510 -22.44 -4.72 -4.97
N VAL A 511 -23.64 -4.15 -4.86
CA VAL A 511 -24.14 -3.67 -3.57
C VAL A 511 -24.55 -4.85 -2.70
N VAL A 512 -23.95 -4.98 -1.51
CA VAL A 512 -24.29 -6.01 -0.53
C VAL A 512 -24.98 -5.40 0.68
N GLN A 513 -25.92 -6.13 1.27
CA GLN A 513 -26.71 -5.61 2.40
C GLN A 513 -25.88 -5.56 3.69
N ARG A 514 -25.05 -6.58 3.92
CA ARG A 514 -24.26 -6.77 5.14
C ARG A 514 -22.93 -7.45 4.81
N ALA A 515 -21.89 -7.15 5.59
CA ALA A 515 -20.62 -7.86 5.55
C ALA A 515 -20.15 -8.23 6.97
N GLY A 516 -19.70 -9.47 7.14
CA GLY A 516 -19.27 -10.01 8.43
C GLY A 516 -17.75 -10.09 8.57
N PRO A 517 -17.25 -10.60 9.73
CA PRO A 517 -15.83 -10.76 9.99
C PRO A 517 -15.16 -11.61 8.92
N GLY A 518 -13.96 -11.25 8.53
CA GLY A 518 -13.22 -11.95 7.49
C GLY A 518 -13.56 -11.54 6.06
N SER A 519 -14.43 -10.55 5.85
CA SER A 519 -14.77 -10.04 4.51
C SER A 519 -13.91 -8.82 4.14
N ILE A 520 -13.63 -8.66 2.85
CA ILE A 520 -13.04 -7.43 2.29
C ILE A 520 -14.10 -6.77 1.39
N VAL A 521 -14.46 -5.53 1.73
CA VAL A 521 -15.55 -4.76 1.10
C VAL A 521 -15.16 -3.29 0.94
N ALA A 522 -15.80 -2.59 0.01
CA ALA A 522 -15.70 -1.14 -0.10
C ALA A 522 -16.89 -0.44 0.55
N LEU A 523 -16.62 0.58 1.35
CA LEU A 523 -17.62 1.42 2.01
C LEU A 523 -17.74 2.76 1.28
N SER A 524 -18.96 3.17 0.98
CA SER A 524 -19.25 4.50 0.43
C SER A 524 -19.80 5.43 1.50
N GLY A 525 -19.45 6.72 1.42
CA GLY A 525 -20.00 7.79 2.27
C GLY A 525 -19.01 8.42 3.25
N LEU A 526 -17.82 7.84 3.41
CA LEU A 526 -16.78 8.32 4.32
C LEU A 526 -15.99 9.47 3.64
N GLN A 527 -16.00 10.64 4.25
CA GLN A 527 -15.39 11.88 3.77
C GLN A 527 -14.03 12.16 4.40
N THR A 528 -13.83 11.84 5.69
CA THR A 528 -12.59 12.17 6.41
C THR A 528 -11.63 10.98 6.53
N THR A 529 -12.13 9.76 6.37
CA THR A 529 -11.36 8.52 6.45
C THR A 529 -10.20 8.47 5.42
N ARG A 530 -9.01 8.10 5.89
CA ARG A 530 -7.76 7.90 5.13
C ARG A 530 -7.30 6.44 5.13
N SER A 531 -6.40 6.10 4.23
CA SER A 531 -5.72 4.80 4.23
C SER A 531 -4.89 4.62 5.51
N GLY A 532 -5.09 3.50 6.21
CA GLY A 532 -4.47 3.19 7.51
C GLY A 532 -5.37 3.45 8.71
N ASP A 533 -6.52 4.09 8.54
CA ASP A 533 -7.43 4.40 9.64
C ASP A 533 -8.15 3.16 10.19
N LEU A 534 -8.36 3.15 11.51
CA LEU A 534 -9.19 2.18 12.21
C LEU A 534 -10.58 2.74 12.45
N LEU A 535 -11.57 1.97 12.02
CA LEU A 535 -12.98 2.29 12.15
C LEU A 535 -13.62 1.38 13.19
N GLY A 536 -14.36 1.99 14.11
CA GLY A 536 -15.01 1.30 15.22
C GLY A 536 -16.47 1.72 15.41
N PRO A 537 -17.20 1.05 16.32
CA PRO A 537 -18.51 1.50 16.74
C PRO A 537 -18.41 2.86 17.46
N LEU A 538 -19.52 3.58 17.48
CA LEU A 538 -19.66 4.77 18.33
C LEU A 538 -19.64 4.33 19.80
N LEU A 539 -18.66 4.80 20.58
CA LEU A 539 -18.69 4.70 22.04
C LEU A 539 -19.27 5.97 22.65
N SER A 540 -20.11 5.82 23.66
CA SER A 540 -20.45 6.94 24.55
C SER A 540 -19.24 7.22 25.45
N PRO A 541 -18.72 8.46 25.48
CA PRO A 541 -17.59 8.79 26.36
C PRO A 541 -18.02 8.54 27.82
N THR A 542 -17.33 7.64 28.49
CA THR A 542 -17.50 7.44 29.93
C THR A 542 -16.58 8.42 30.66
N SER A 543 -17.00 8.91 31.82
CA SER A 543 -16.30 9.94 32.60
C SER A 543 -14.88 9.56 33.08
N ARG A 544 -14.39 8.35 32.78
CA ARG A 544 -12.99 7.92 33.01
C ARG A 544 -12.06 8.20 31.83
N ASP A 545 -12.59 8.48 30.64
CA ASP A 545 -11.80 8.65 29.41
C ASP A 545 -11.14 10.05 29.28
N MET A 546 -11.39 10.95 30.24
CA MET A 546 -10.83 12.32 30.25
C MET A 546 -9.60 12.49 31.15
N GLU A 547 -9.31 11.57 32.08
CA GLU A 547 -8.21 11.74 33.05
C GLU A 547 -7.02 10.80 32.82
N ASP A 548 -7.21 9.66 32.15
CA ASP A 548 -6.10 8.76 31.81
C ASP A 548 -5.53 9.07 30.42
N GLY A 549 -4.50 9.92 30.40
CA GLY A 549 -3.60 10.15 29.28
C GLY A 549 -2.71 8.93 28.92
N ASP A 550 -3.22 7.71 29.11
CA ASP A 550 -2.49 6.45 28.94
C ASP A 550 -2.91 5.77 27.62
N TRP A 551 -2.74 6.51 26.52
CA TRP A 551 -2.34 5.87 25.27
C TRP A 551 -0.87 5.49 25.44
N PRO A 552 -0.39 4.27 25.09
CA PRO A 552 1.00 3.88 25.37
C PRO A 552 1.95 5.00 24.99
N GLY A 553 2.46 5.68 26.02
CA GLY A 553 3.38 6.78 25.91
C GLY A 553 4.74 6.23 25.51
N ASP A 554 5.40 6.94 24.59
CA ASP A 554 6.83 7.24 24.56
C ASP A 554 7.87 6.15 24.89
N SER A 555 7.52 4.87 24.83
CA SER A 555 8.48 3.81 24.60
C SER A 555 8.38 3.41 23.13
N SER A 556 9.52 3.52 22.45
CA SER A 556 9.79 3.33 21.03
C SER A 556 9.39 1.98 20.42
N GLU A 557 8.51 1.17 21.04
CA GLU A 557 8.19 -0.18 20.58
C GLU A 557 6.70 -0.62 20.70
N ALA A 558 5.80 0.15 21.33
CA ALA A 558 4.40 -0.30 21.53
C ALA A 558 3.29 0.71 21.16
N GLY A 559 3.64 1.81 20.50
CA GLY A 559 2.66 2.55 19.70
C GLY A 559 2.29 1.71 18.48
N PHE A 560 1.10 1.90 17.90
CA PHE A 560 0.97 1.62 16.48
C PHE A 560 2.15 2.35 15.83
N PRO A 561 3.07 1.68 15.13
CA PRO A 561 3.89 2.42 14.20
C PRO A 561 2.88 3.18 13.34
N SER A 562 3.26 4.33 12.81
CA SER A 562 2.64 4.75 11.58
C SER A 562 2.98 3.67 10.54
N LEU A 563 2.33 2.49 10.63
CA LEU A 563 2.72 1.19 10.06
C LEU A 563 2.83 1.26 8.54
N LEU A 564 2.28 2.34 7.98
CA LEU A 564 2.13 2.61 6.58
C LEU A 564 2.51 4.06 6.21
N LYS A 565 3.17 4.82 7.11
CA LYS A 565 3.72 6.13 6.75
C LYS A 565 5.23 6.01 6.76
N ARG A 566 5.79 5.75 5.58
CA ARG A 566 7.21 5.97 5.33
C ARG A 566 7.41 7.40 4.85
N ASP A 567 8.53 8.00 5.24
CA ASP A 567 8.88 9.32 4.76
C ASP A 567 9.26 9.25 3.28
N PRO A 568 8.83 10.22 2.46
CA PRO A 568 9.17 10.25 1.05
C PRO A 568 10.67 10.45 0.86
N VAL A 569 11.21 9.79 -0.16
CA VAL A 569 12.64 9.76 -0.47
C VAL A 569 13.01 10.66 -1.64
N VAL A 570 12.05 11.04 -2.47
CA VAL A 570 12.21 12.00 -3.56
C VAL A 570 11.26 13.16 -3.32
N TYR A 571 11.75 14.37 -3.55
CA TYR A 571 10.95 15.57 -3.47
C TYR A 571 11.10 16.41 -4.74
N ALA A 572 10.02 17.07 -5.15
CA ALA A 572 9.97 17.98 -6.30
C ALA A 572 9.06 19.17 -6.01
N ALA A 573 9.24 20.27 -6.73
CA ALA A 573 8.27 21.35 -6.76
C ALA A 573 7.21 21.05 -7.83
N ILE A 574 5.95 21.38 -7.54
CA ILE A 574 4.87 21.31 -8.52
C ILE A 574 4.24 22.68 -8.72
N GLU A 575 4.09 23.07 -9.99
CA GLU A 575 3.50 24.35 -10.35
C GLU A 575 2.37 24.14 -11.38
N PRO A 576 1.19 24.74 -11.17
CA PRO A 576 0.12 24.67 -12.15
C PRO A 576 0.48 25.48 -13.39
N ALA A 577 0.05 25.03 -14.58
CA ALA A 577 0.28 25.76 -15.82
C ALA A 577 -0.41 27.14 -15.86
N SER A 578 -1.42 27.38 -15.00
CA SER A 578 -2.15 28.64 -14.89
C SER A 578 -2.49 28.96 -13.44
N LEU A 579 -2.47 30.25 -13.07
CA LEU A 579 -2.93 30.70 -11.75
C LEU A 579 -4.41 30.37 -11.47
N THR A 580 -5.21 30.16 -12.51
CA THR A 580 -6.63 29.80 -12.37
C THR A 580 -6.83 28.37 -11.87
N SER A 581 -5.88 27.46 -12.10
CA SER A 581 -5.98 26.06 -11.70
C SER A 581 -5.40 25.77 -10.30
N VAL A 582 -4.89 26.77 -9.59
CA VAL A 582 -4.30 26.63 -8.24
C VAL A 582 -5.26 25.95 -7.26
N ARG A 583 -6.54 26.35 -7.22
CA ARG A 583 -7.54 25.73 -6.34
C ARG A 583 -7.84 24.27 -6.70
N ASN A 584 -7.84 23.97 -7.99
CA ASN A 584 -8.07 22.60 -8.47
C ASN A 584 -6.86 21.72 -8.15
N LEU A 585 -5.64 22.26 -8.26
CA LEU A 585 -4.42 21.60 -7.85
C LEU A 585 -4.43 21.30 -6.35
N GLU A 586 -4.73 22.30 -5.51
CA GLU A 586 -4.83 22.13 -4.05
C GLU A 586 -5.82 21.02 -3.68
N HIS A 587 -7.02 21.05 -4.27
CA HIS A 587 -8.02 20.00 -4.06
C HIS A 587 -7.52 18.62 -4.51
N ALA A 588 -6.88 18.53 -5.68
CA ALA A 588 -6.36 17.27 -6.21
C ALA A 588 -5.24 16.69 -5.33
N LEU A 589 -4.30 17.53 -4.86
CA LEU A 589 -3.22 17.12 -3.97
C LEU A 589 -3.78 16.59 -2.63
N VAL A 590 -4.76 17.27 -2.04
CA VAL A 590 -5.43 16.78 -0.80
C VAL A 590 -6.10 15.42 -1.02
N CYS A 591 -6.77 15.23 -2.16
CA CYS A 591 -7.38 13.95 -2.49
C CYS A 591 -6.33 12.84 -2.69
N MET A 592 -5.24 13.12 -3.39
CA MET A 592 -4.16 12.16 -3.62
C MET A 592 -3.45 11.75 -2.33
N GLN A 593 -3.15 12.71 -1.44
CA GLN A 593 -2.57 12.41 -0.12
C GLN A 593 -3.49 11.56 0.76
N ARG A 594 -4.80 11.65 0.55
CA ARG A 594 -5.78 10.83 1.27
C ARG A 594 -5.79 9.40 0.75
N GLU A 595 -5.61 9.21 -0.56
CA GLU A 595 -5.51 7.89 -1.18
C GLU A 595 -4.18 7.21 -0.84
N ASP A 596 -3.07 7.94 -0.94
CA ASP A 596 -1.71 7.48 -0.69
C ASP A 596 -1.02 8.26 0.45
N PRO A 597 -0.84 7.65 1.64
CA PRO A 597 -0.18 8.31 2.77
C PRO A 597 1.32 8.51 2.56
N SER A 598 1.94 7.82 1.60
CA SER A 598 3.36 7.97 1.25
C SER A 598 3.63 9.13 0.31
N PHE A 599 2.59 9.62 -0.35
CA PHE A 599 2.63 10.87 -1.08
C PHE A 599 2.40 12.04 -0.12
N THR A 600 3.33 12.99 -0.11
CA THR A 600 3.18 14.23 0.66
C THR A 600 3.09 15.40 -0.28
N ALA A 601 2.24 16.36 0.05
CA ALA A 601 2.15 17.64 -0.62
C ALA A 601 1.94 18.70 0.45
N HIS A 602 2.74 19.75 0.42
CA HIS A 602 2.60 20.89 1.32
C HIS A 602 3.05 22.16 0.62
N LEU A 603 2.35 23.25 0.90
CA LEU A 603 2.78 24.57 0.45
C LEU A 603 3.87 25.06 1.39
N ASN A 604 5.08 25.26 0.86
CA ASN A 604 6.16 25.87 1.63
C ASN A 604 5.92 27.38 1.68
N PRO A 605 5.67 27.99 2.86
CA PRO A 605 5.41 29.42 2.96
C PRO A 605 6.65 30.27 2.66
N GLU A 606 7.86 29.73 2.84
CA GLU A 606 9.12 30.45 2.59
C GLU A 606 9.39 30.57 1.07
N THR A 607 9.15 29.51 0.30
CA THR A 607 9.40 29.51 -1.16
C THR A 607 8.14 29.84 -1.98
N GLY A 608 6.96 29.77 -1.38
CA GLY A 608 5.67 29.90 -2.08
C GLY A 608 5.37 28.74 -3.03
N GLN A 609 6.19 27.68 -3.05
CA GLN A 609 6.02 26.53 -3.93
C GLN A 609 5.30 25.39 -3.21
N TRP A 610 4.52 24.64 -3.98
CA TRP A 610 4.04 23.33 -3.52
C TRP A 610 5.19 22.33 -3.63
N ALA A 611 5.65 21.84 -2.47
CA ALA A 611 6.62 20.76 -2.38
C ALA A 611 5.85 19.44 -2.32
N ILE A 612 6.10 18.57 -3.29
CA ILE A 612 5.59 17.19 -3.31
C ILE A 612 6.71 16.22 -2.97
N GLY A 613 6.37 15.18 -2.22
CA GLY A 613 7.26 14.10 -1.83
C GLY A 613 6.66 12.76 -2.21
N GLY A 614 7.49 11.86 -2.75
CA GLY A 614 7.09 10.52 -3.14
C GLY A 614 8.16 9.48 -2.81
N MET A 615 7.79 8.23 -3.01
CA MET A 615 8.66 7.08 -2.76
C MET A 615 9.70 6.86 -3.86
N GLY A 616 9.71 7.65 -4.93
CA GLY A 616 10.65 7.53 -6.06
C GLY A 616 10.19 8.33 -7.27
N ASP A 617 11.04 8.43 -8.29
CA ASP A 617 10.75 9.20 -9.51
C ASP A 617 9.54 8.61 -10.25
N LEU A 618 9.46 7.27 -10.36
CA LEU A 618 8.33 6.60 -11.00
C LEU A 618 7.01 6.89 -10.25
N HIS A 619 7.07 6.96 -8.91
CA HIS A 619 5.89 7.32 -8.13
C HIS A 619 5.42 8.75 -8.47
N LEU A 620 6.33 9.73 -8.49
CA LEU A 620 5.97 11.11 -8.85
C LEU A 620 5.48 11.25 -10.30
N GLU A 621 6.07 10.51 -11.25
CA GLU A 621 5.58 10.45 -12.64
C GLU A 621 4.12 9.97 -12.73
N VAL A 622 3.78 8.92 -12.00
CA VAL A 622 2.41 8.40 -11.92
C VAL A 622 1.47 9.43 -11.31
N VAL A 623 1.88 10.10 -10.23
CA VAL A 623 1.08 11.17 -9.60
C VAL A 623 0.77 12.28 -10.62
N MET A 624 1.77 12.73 -11.38
CA MET A 624 1.57 13.76 -12.40
C MET A 624 0.63 13.34 -13.51
N ALA A 625 0.77 12.10 -13.98
CA ALA A 625 -0.10 11.56 -15.02
C ALA A 625 -1.56 11.48 -14.53
N ARG A 626 -1.76 11.06 -13.27
CA ARG A 626 -3.08 11.05 -12.61
C ARG A 626 -3.65 12.46 -12.42
N LEU A 627 -2.86 13.46 -12.05
CA LEU A 627 -3.31 14.86 -11.92
C LEU A 627 -3.90 15.37 -13.24
N LYS A 628 -3.20 15.07 -14.35
CA LYS A 628 -3.64 15.46 -15.69
C LYS A 628 -4.88 14.71 -16.15
N ARG A 629 -4.95 13.41 -15.90
CA ARG A 629 -6.02 12.53 -16.43
C ARG A 629 -7.29 12.54 -15.57
N GLU A 630 -7.15 12.32 -14.26
CA GLU A 630 -8.28 12.19 -13.33
C GLU A 630 -8.82 13.56 -12.91
N TYR A 631 -7.92 14.47 -12.52
CA TYR A 631 -8.30 15.78 -11.97
C TYR A 631 -8.31 16.89 -13.02
N LYS A 632 -7.86 16.61 -14.25
CA LYS A 632 -7.77 17.57 -15.36
C LYS A 632 -6.95 18.81 -15.00
N VAL A 633 -5.92 18.63 -14.17
CA VAL A 633 -5.00 19.69 -13.76
C VAL A 633 -3.72 19.53 -14.54
N ASP A 634 -3.41 20.51 -15.40
CA ASP A 634 -2.11 20.58 -16.06
C ASP A 634 -1.11 21.26 -15.14
N ALA A 635 -0.07 20.53 -14.76
CA ALA A 635 0.96 20.96 -13.84
C ALA A 635 2.32 20.48 -14.34
N HIS A 636 3.37 21.19 -13.95
CA HIS A 636 4.75 20.89 -14.29
C HIS A 636 5.54 20.61 -13.02
N MET A 637 6.43 19.62 -13.08
CA MET A 637 7.41 19.37 -12.03
C MET A 637 8.68 20.17 -12.29
N GLY A 638 9.21 20.79 -11.24
CA GLY A 638 10.48 21.48 -11.25
C GLY A 638 11.37 21.04 -10.06
N PRO A 639 12.65 21.43 -10.07
CA PRO A 639 13.50 21.22 -8.91
C PRO A 639 12.97 22.02 -7.71
N LEU A 640 13.10 21.47 -6.50
CA LEU A 640 12.82 22.23 -5.29
C LEU A 640 13.75 23.44 -5.18
N LEU A 641 13.18 24.61 -4.89
CA LEU A 641 13.98 25.75 -4.48
C LEU A 641 14.54 25.50 -3.08
N ILE A 642 15.86 25.66 -2.96
CA ILE A 642 16.56 25.56 -1.69
C ILE A 642 16.35 26.89 -0.95
N ALA A 643 15.71 26.83 0.21
CA ALA A 643 15.51 27.98 1.07
C ALA A 643 16.82 28.34 1.80
N TYR A 644 17.73 29.03 1.11
CA TYR A 644 18.94 29.56 1.75
C TYR A 644 18.58 30.58 2.83
N LYS A 645 19.34 30.59 3.92
CA LYS A 645 19.22 31.57 5.01
C LYS A 645 20.49 32.39 5.14
N GLU A 646 20.42 33.52 5.83
CA GLU A 646 21.56 34.39 6.07
C GLU A 646 21.87 34.44 7.56
N CYS A 647 23.13 34.24 7.92
CA CYS A 647 23.58 34.32 9.31
C CYS A 647 24.72 35.33 9.40
N PRO A 648 24.68 36.28 10.36
CA PRO A 648 25.85 37.06 10.68
C PRO A 648 26.89 36.15 11.35
N LEU A 649 28.15 36.29 10.95
CA LEU A 649 29.23 35.57 11.60
C LEU A 649 29.63 36.32 12.88
N PRO A 650 29.79 35.64 14.03
CA PRO A 650 30.41 36.26 15.18
C PRO A 650 31.82 36.72 14.79
N GLY A 651 32.22 37.91 15.26
CA GLY A 651 33.55 38.44 14.96
C GLY A 651 34.67 37.51 15.43
N PRO A 652 35.93 37.77 15.06
CA PRO A 652 37.08 36.93 15.45
C PRO A 652 37.37 36.88 16.96
N HIS A 653 36.63 37.62 17.77
CA HIS A 653 36.75 37.66 19.23
C HIS A 653 35.59 36.88 19.87
N THR A 654 35.86 36.13 20.93
CA THR A 654 34.94 35.24 21.68
C THR A 654 33.75 35.94 22.36
N GLU A 655 33.57 37.25 22.16
CA GLU A 655 32.43 38.01 22.71
C GLU A 655 31.30 38.11 21.66
N PRO A 656 30.03 37.92 22.06
CA PRO A 656 28.90 38.05 21.14
C PRO A 656 28.88 39.47 20.57
N LEU A 657 28.78 39.58 19.25
CA LEU A 657 28.69 40.87 18.57
C LEU A 657 27.32 41.48 18.86
N VAL A 658 27.30 42.58 19.62
CA VAL A 658 26.09 43.30 20.02
C VAL A 658 26.02 44.62 19.25
N VAL A 659 24.96 44.82 18.48
CA VAL A 659 24.70 46.08 17.74
C VAL A 659 23.38 46.69 18.18
N GLN A 660 23.30 48.03 18.17
CA GLN A 660 22.09 48.77 18.54
C GLN A 660 21.48 49.42 17.30
N GLY A 661 20.16 49.26 17.16
CA GLY A 661 19.38 49.86 16.09
C GLY A 661 18.30 50.78 16.65
N HIS A 662 18.07 51.87 15.93
CA HIS A 662 17.06 52.88 16.25
C HIS A 662 16.12 53.04 15.06
N GLY A 663 14.82 53.10 15.33
CA GLY A 663 13.81 53.27 14.28
C GLY A 663 12.75 54.28 14.68
N TYR A 664 12.45 55.17 13.75
CA TYR A 664 11.49 56.26 13.93
C TYR A 664 10.37 56.15 12.87
N SER A 665 9.13 56.43 13.28
CA SER A 665 7.99 56.56 12.38
C SER A 665 7.00 57.60 12.92
N SER A 666 6.42 58.43 12.06
CA SER A 666 5.38 59.39 12.42
C SER A 666 4.18 59.34 11.48
N GLY A 667 3.02 59.73 11.98
CA GLY A 667 1.79 59.80 11.20
C GLY A 667 0.59 60.30 11.99
N LEU A 668 -0.55 60.45 11.32
CA LEU A 668 -1.79 60.91 11.92
C LEU A 668 -2.49 59.77 12.68
N VAL A 669 -2.75 59.99 13.96
CA VAL A 669 -3.53 59.10 14.84
C VAL A 669 -4.61 59.93 15.49
N ASP A 670 -5.88 59.61 15.23
CA ASP A 670 -7.06 60.35 15.72
C ASP A 670 -6.99 61.86 15.41
N GLY A 671 -6.54 62.22 14.21
CA GLY A 671 -6.44 63.61 13.75
C GLY A 671 -5.28 64.43 14.33
N ARG A 672 -4.37 63.80 15.08
CA ARG A 672 -3.14 64.44 15.59
C ARG A 672 -1.91 63.71 15.10
N GLU A 673 -0.87 64.47 14.75
CA GLU A 673 0.41 63.87 14.38
C GLU A 673 1.10 63.30 15.62
N ARG A 674 1.52 62.04 15.52
CA ARG A 674 2.24 61.32 16.56
C ARG A 674 3.45 60.63 15.96
N ALA A 675 4.49 60.51 16.75
CA ALA A 675 5.68 59.76 16.41
C ALA A 675 5.91 58.60 17.40
N PHE A 676 6.61 57.58 16.91
CA PHE A 676 7.00 56.38 17.61
C PHE A 676 8.48 56.13 17.39
N LEU A 677 9.20 55.84 18.48
CA LEU A 677 10.60 55.45 18.46
C LEU A 677 10.74 54.05 19.06
N VAL A 678 11.45 53.17 18.36
CA VAL A 678 11.76 51.80 18.79
C VAL A 678 13.26 51.61 18.82
N ASP A 679 13.76 51.08 19.93
CA ASP A 679 15.17 50.71 20.07
C ASP A 679 15.30 49.21 20.24
N VAL A 680 16.20 48.63 19.46
CA VAL A 680 16.51 47.20 19.47
C VAL A 680 17.99 46.98 19.66
N VAL A 681 18.33 45.86 20.30
CA VAL A 681 19.66 45.28 20.28
C VAL A 681 19.60 43.98 19.54
N ILE A 682 20.56 43.76 18.66
CA ILE A 682 20.75 42.49 17.98
C ILE A 682 22.07 41.89 18.45
N GLU A 683 21.99 40.67 18.96
CA GLU A 683 23.16 39.85 19.29
C GLU A 683 23.24 38.70 18.29
N ALA A 684 24.40 38.52 17.65
CA ALA A 684 24.63 37.39 16.77
C ALA A 684 24.98 36.13 17.58
N PHE A 685 24.16 35.09 17.51
CA PHE A 685 24.37 33.81 18.18
C PHE A 685 24.13 32.63 17.21
N GLY A 686 25.20 32.06 16.65
CA GLY A 686 25.21 30.74 16.00
C GLY A 686 24.10 30.46 14.96
N GLN A 687 23.72 29.19 14.81
CA GLN A 687 22.89 28.69 13.68
C GLN A 687 21.38 28.56 14.00
N LYS A 688 20.91 29.02 15.16
CA LYS A 688 19.55 28.74 15.64
C LYS A 688 18.50 29.70 15.07
N THR A 689 17.23 29.31 15.18
CA THR A 689 16.07 30.16 14.87
C THR A 689 16.16 31.50 15.60
N PRO A 690 15.79 32.62 14.95
CA PRO A 690 15.88 33.93 15.57
C PRO A 690 15.04 34.01 16.84
N GLN A 691 15.62 34.54 17.91
CA GLN A 691 14.95 34.69 19.20
C GLN A 691 14.56 36.15 19.41
N ILE A 692 13.33 36.39 19.87
CA ILE A 692 12.87 37.74 20.19
C ILE A 692 12.60 37.84 21.69
N LYS A 693 13.46 38.59 22.35
CA LYS A 693 13.35 38.92 23.77
C LYS A 693 12.89 40.35 23.94
N PHE A 694 12.30 40.60 25.10
CA PHE A 694 11.91 41.93 25.53
C PHE A 694 12.67 42.25 26.79
N HIS A 695 13.19 43.47 26.91
CA HIS A 695 13.84 43.93 28.13
C HIS A 695 12.89 43.77 29.33
N ARG A 696 13.40 43.52 30.55
CA ARG A 696 12.57 43.23 31.74
C ARG A 696 11.48 44.29 32.01
N ALA A 697 11.73 45.53 31.61
CA ALA A 697 10.76 46.63 31.70
C ALA A 697 9.47 46.41 30.87
N PHE A 698 9.49 45.56 29.84
CA PHE A 698 8.32 45.16 29.04
C PHE A 698 7.52 44.01 29.65
N LEU A 699 8.01 43.36 30.72
CA LEU A 699 7.38 42.17 31.30
C LEU A 699 6.31 42.50 32.34
N GLY A 700 6.24 43.74 32.84
CA GLY A 700 5.31 44.17 33.90
C GLY A 700 5.61 43.50 35.26
N PRO A 701 5.16 44.05 36.39
CA PRO A 701 5.31 43.39 37.69
C PRO A 701 4.45 42.11 37.74
N LEU A 702 5.06 41.00 38.16
CA LEU A 702 4.45 39.66 38.24
C LEU A 702 3.38 39.50 39.34
N ASN A 703 3.11 40.54 40.15
CA ASN A 703 2.20 40.48 41.27
C ASN A 703 1.06 41.48 41.11
N PHE A 704 -0.12 41.07 40.67
CA PHE A 704 -1.35 41.84 40.88
C PHE A 704 -2.59 40.97 41.05
N SER A 705 -3.16 41.02 42.24
CA SER A 705 -4.55 40.69 42.56
C SER A 705 -5.43 41.90 42.26
N GLY A 706 -6.44 41.74 41.39
CA GLY A 706 -7.57 42.67 41.26
C GLY A 706 -7.67 43.47 39.94
N SER A 707 -8.75 43.20 39.20
CA SER A 707 -9.56 44.12 38.36
C SER A 707 -8.97 44.94 37.19
N ASP A 708 -7.86 44.54 36.55
CA ASP A 708 -7.33 45.27 35.37
C ASP A 708 -7.01 44.37 34.14
N GLU A 709 -7.95 43.50 33.75
CA GLU A 709 -7.79 42.61 32.57
C GLU A 709 -7.57 43.38 31.24
N THR A 710 -8.13 44.60 31.10
CA THR A 710 -8.03 45.40 29.87
C THR A 710 -6.64 45.98 29.58
N ILE A 711 -5.85 46.27 30.62
CA ILE A 711 -4.49 46.83 30.49
C ILE A 711 -3.50 45.73 30.08
N SER A 712 -3.67 44.53 30.65
CA SER A 712 -2.88 43.34 30.31
C SER A 712 -3.06 42.93 28.84
N GLY A 713 -4.31 42.93 28.33
CA GLY A 713 -4.60 42.61 26.93
C GLY A 713 -3.99 43.60 25.93
N SER A 714 -3.97 44.90 26.27
CA SER A 714 -3.40 45.96 25.41
C SER A 714 -1.88 45.86 25.29
N GLN A 715 -1.18 45.58 26.39
CA GLN A 715 0.27 45.37 26.39
C GLN A 715 0.65 44.05 25.69
N ALA A 716 -0.12 42.98 25.89
CA ALA A 716 0.09 41.71 25.18
C ALA A 716 0.00 41.89 23.66
N ARG A 717 -0.98 42.67 23.16
CA ARG A 717 -1.15 42.97 21.74
C ARG A 717 0.02 43.76 21.15
N ILE A 718 0.55 44.75 21.87
CA ILE A 718 1.73 45.52 21.43
C ILE A 718 2.97 44.64 21.41
N ARG A 719 3.20 43.81 22.44
CA ARG A 719 4.31 42.83 22.46
C ARG A 719 4.21 41.85 21.29
N GLN A 720 3.02 41.33 21.00
CA GLN A 720 2.79 40.47 19.85
C GLN A 720 3.07 41.20 18.53
N THR A 721 2.66 42.47 18.41
CA THR A 721 2.93 43.30 17.22
C THR A 721 4.43 43.53 17.02
N LEU A 722 5.15 43.94 18.06
CA LEU A 722 6.61 44.13 18.02
C LEU A 722 7.30 42.82 17.62
N ARG A 723 6.93 41.70 18.26
CA ARG A 723 7.47 40.38 17.93
C ARG A 723 7.23 40.01 16.46
N GLN A 724 5.99 40.13 15.97
CA GLN A 724 5.65 39.85 14.58
C GLN A 724 6.39 40.78 13.61
N SER A 725 6.64 42.03 13.98
CA SER A 725 7.36 43.00 13.13
C SER A 725 8.85 42.70 13.06
N CYS A 726 9.46 42.31 14.18
CA CYS A 726 10.84 41.84 14.20
C CYS A 726 10.99 40.58 13.34
N LEU A 727 10.12 39.56 13.50
CA LEU A 727 10.15 38.35 12.67
C LEU A 727 9.98 38.68 11.19
N ALA A 728 8.96 39.46 10.83
CA ALA A 728 8.72 39.85 9.44
C ALA A 728 9.91 40.63 8.84
N THR A 729 10.60 41.46 9.62
CA THR A 729 11.79 42.19 9.14
C THR A 729 12.97 41.25 8.90
N LEU A 730 13.14 40.23 9.74
CA LEU A 730 14.16 39.19 9.55
C LEU A 730 13.83 38.29 8.34
N GLU A 731 12.56 38.11 7.99
CA GLU A 731 12.10 37.38 6.80
C GLU A 731 12.29 38.16 5.50
N ILE A 732 12.17 39.50 5.51
CA ILE A 732 12.35 40.37 4.33
C ILE A 732 13.81 40.34 3.81
N GLY A 733 14.75 39.90 4.65
CA GLY A 733 15.98 39.28 4.20
C GLY A 733 17.28 40.02 4.52
N GLY A 734 18.37 39.27 4.55
CA GLY A 734 19.73 39.77 4.79
C GLY A 734 20.38 40.44 3.58
N PRO A 735 21.61 40.97 3.73
CA PRO A 735 22.28 41.77 2.70
C PRO A 735 22.80 40.98 1.48
N LEU A 736 22.88 39.64 1.52
CA LEU A 736 23.51 38.85 0.46
C LEU A 736 22.53 38.45 -0.65
N LEU A 737 21.50 37.68 -0.32
CA LEU A 737 20.49 37.15 -1.24
C LEU A 737 19.08 37.68 -0.95
N ARG A 738 18.93 38.52 0.08
CA ARG A 738 17.62 38.85 0.68
C ARG A 738 16.92 37.59 1.19
N SER A 739 17.70 36.67 1.71
CA SER A 739 17.23 35.43 2.33
C SER A 739 16.91 35.67 3.82
N PRO A 740 15.98 34.90 4.43
CA PRO A 740 15.63 35.06 5.84
C PRO A 740 16.85 34.99 6.77
N VAL A 741 16.90 35.90 7.74
CA VAL A 741 18.03 36.01 8.69
C VAL A 741 17.83 35.06 9.88
N ILE A 742 18.84 34.25 10.17
CA ILE A 742 18.92 33.36 11.34
C ILE A 742 20.14 33.68 12.20
N GLY A 743 20.25 33.05 13.36
CA GLY A 743 21.40 33.24 14.23
C GLY A 743 21.46 34.60 14.93
N VAL A 744 20.31 35.24 15.13
CA VAL A 744 20.20 36.57 15.74
C VAL A 744 19.20 36.61 16.86
N GLU A 745 19.57 37.23 17.97
CA GLU A 745 18.69 37.51 19.09
C GLU A 745 18.34 38.99 19.06
N VAL A 746 17.06 39.29 18.85
CA VAL A 746 16.56 40.66 18.86
C VAL A 746 15.95 40.94 20.23
N THR A 747 16.61 41.81 20.99
CA THR A 747 16.10 42.32 22.26
C THR A 747 15.50 43.71 22.06
N VAL A 748 14.17 43.82 22.18
CA VAL A 748 13.50 45.13 22.16
C VAL A 748 13.75 45.83 23.50
N ARG A 749 14.46 46.96 23.45
CA ARG A 749 14.88 47.72 24.64
C ARG A 749 13.86 48.79 25.05
N ARG A 750 13.37 49.58 24.10
CA ARG A 750 12.51 50.75 24.38
C ARG A 750 11.43 50.95 23.32
N LEU A 751 10.29 51.50 23.74
CA LEU A 751 9.22 51.99 22.87
C LEU A 751 8.67 53.31 23.44
N LEU A 752 8.89 54.40 22.70
CA LEU A 752 8.44 55.74 23.08
C LEU A 752 7.39 56.25 22.11
N THR A 753 6.45 57.07 22.64
CA THR A 753 5.44 57.78 21.85
C THR A 753 5.41 59.25 22.26
N GLY A 754 5.20 60.14 21.30
CA GLY A 754 5.25 61.57 21.54
C GLY A 754 4.92 62.40 20.30
N ARG A 755 5.15 63.71 20.38
CA ARG A 755 5.13 64.58 19.19
C ARG A 755 6.42 64.40 18.38
N PRO A 756 6.39 64.54 17.04
CA PRO A 756 7.58 64.46 16.20
C PRO A 756 8.76 65.27 16.73
N ASP A 757 8.53 66.55 17.03
CA ASP A 757 9.58 67.49 17.47
C ASP A 757 10.21 67.10 18.82
N GLN A 758 9.46 66.43 19.70
CA GLN A 758 9.93 65.99 21.01
C GLN A 758 10.79 64.72 20.90
N LEU A 759 10.35 63.76 20.09
CA LEU A 759 11.04 62.48 19.93
C LEU A 759 12.33 62.59 19.12
N VAL A 760 12.46 63.57 18.22
CA VAL A 760 13.70 63.84 17.47
C VAL A 760 14.78 64.45 18.39
N ALA A 761 14.40 65.13 19.47
CA ALA A 761 15.36 65.60 20.48
C ALA A 761 15.81 64.45 21.42
N ASP A 762 14.90 63.51 21.73
CA ASP A 762 15.15 62.34 22.59
C ASP A 762 15.84 61.17 21.88
N SER A 763 16.07 61.25 20.56
CA SER A 763 16.73 60.18 19.78
C SER A 763 18.25 60.11 19.98
N GLN A 764 18.85 60.91 20.88
CA GLN A 764 20.27 60.83 21.18
C GLN A 764 20.60 59.62 22.09
N PRO A 765 21.62 58.81 21.75
CA PRO A 765 21.81 57.47 22.32
C PRO A 765 22.15 57.41 23.82
N ASN A 766 22.50 58.53 24.47
CA ASN A 766 23.16 58.53 25.79
C ASN A 766 22.40 59.17 26.97
N THR A 767 21.16 59.65 26.80
CA THR A 767 20.53 60.54 27.80
C THR A 767 19.32 59.98 28.57
N LEU A 768 18.83 58.76 28.31
CA LEU A 768 17.60 58.26 28.92
C LEU A 768 17.65 56.77 29.32
N ASP A 769 17.04 56.43 30.46
CA ASP A 769 17.00 55.09 31.07
C ASP A 769 16.59 53.97 30.10
N PRO A 770 17.23 52.78 30.16
CA PRO A 770 17.07 51.69 29.17
C PRO A 770 15.73 50.94 29.22
N GLY A 771 14.74 51.40 30.00
CA GLY A 771 13.52 50.65 30.30
C GLY A 771 12.20 51.43 30.19
N GLN A 772 12.12 52.47 29.36
CA GLN A 772 10.88 53.25 29.24
C GLN A 772 9.89 52.64 28.23
N PHE A 773 8.69 52.33 28.72
CA PHE A 773 7.51 52.00 27.91
C PHE A 773 6.43 53.04 28.20
N GLN A 774 6.21 53.96 27.26
CA GLN A 774 5.15 54.96 27.36
C GLN A 774 4.17 54.75 26.22
N LEU A 775 3.03 54.13 26.50
CA LEU A 775 1.92 54.04 25.55
C LEU A 775 0.59 54.06 26.31
N PRO A 776 -0.22 55.12 26.15
CA PRO A 776 -1.53 55.18 26.80
C PRO A 776 -2.43 54.03 26.32
N PRO A 777 -3.13 53.30 27.20
CA PRO A 777 -3.88 52.09 26.84
C PRO A 777 -5.00 52.34 25.81
N ARG A 778 -5.52 53.58 25.72
CA ARG A 778 -6.50 53.98 24.70
C ARG A 778 -5.98 53.92 23.25
N LEU A 779 -4.67 54.04 23.05
CA LEU A 779 -4.05 54.08 21.72
C LEU A 779 -3.62 52.70 21.23
N ALA A 780 -3.51 51.73 22.13
CA ALA A 780 -3.08 50.36 21.83
C ALA A 780 -4.07 49.58 20.93
N SER A 781 -5.32 50.05 20.83
CA SER A 781 -6.37 49.43 20.02
C SER A 781 -6.46 49.96 18.58
N SER A 782 -5.82 51.10 18.28
CA SER A 782 -5.90 51.76 16.97
C SER A 782 -5.02 51.07 15.93
N GLN A 783 -5.59 50.77 14.75
CA GLN A 783 -4.87 50.13 13.64
C GLN A 783 -3.75 51.05 13.08
N ALA A 784 -3.94 52.37 13.12
CA ALA A 784 -2.92 53.34 12.70
C ALA A 784 -1.69 53.30 13.60
N VAL A 785 -1.88 53.18 14.92
CA VAL A 785 -0.79 53.05 15.91
C VAL A 785 -0.01 51.76 15.68
N ILE A 786 -0.70 50.64 15.44
CA ILE A 786 -0.07 49.37 15.11
C ILE A 786 0.83 49.52 13.88
N LEU A 787 0.35 50.12 12.78
CA LEU A 787 1.14 50.32 11.57
C LEU A 787 2.39 51.18 11.78
N LEU A 788 2.28 52.27 12.54
CA LEU A 788 3.42 53.14 12.86
C LEU A 788 4.47 52.43 13.72
N ILE A 789 4.03 51.62 14.70
CA ILE A 789 4.92 50.79 15.50
C ILE A 789 5.63 49.74 14.63
N ARG A 790 4.92 49.09 13.70
CA ARG A 790 5.52 48.14 12.75
C ARG A 790 6.61 48.82 11.92
N ALA A 791 6.34 49.99 11.35
CA ALA A 791 7.29 50.75 10.55
C ALA A 791 8.53 51.17 11.36
N ALA A 792 8.34 51.72 12.57
CA ALA A 792 9.46 52.07 13.46
C ALA A 792 10.29 50.84 13.83
N THR A 793 9.66 49.70 14.11
CA THR A 793 10.35 48.44 14.45
C THR A 793 11.18 47.91 13.27
N THR A 794 10.61 47.93 12.06
CA THR A 794 11.34 47.53 10.84
C THR A 794 12.56 48.40 10.62
N ASN A 795 12.42 49.73 10.71
CA ASN A 795 13.55 50.65 10.58
C ASN A 795 14.65 50.38 11.63
N ALA A 796 14.26 50.10 12.88
CA ALA A 796 15.19 49.82 13.97
C ALA A 796 15.98 48.52 13.71
N VAL A 797 15.30 47.45 13.33
CA VAL A 797 15.92 46.14 13.04
C VAL A 797 16.81 46.24 11.80
N THR A 798 16.35 46.84 10.71
CA THR A 798 17.16 47.03 9.49
C THR A 798 18.40 47.88 9.76
N ASN A 799 18.28 48.94 10.56
CA ASN A 799 19.41 49.77 10.95
C ASN A 799 20.45 48.96 11.77
N ALA A 800 20.01 48.15 12.73
CA ALA A 800 20.90 47.28 13.49
C ALA A 800 21.60 46.25 12.59
N LEU A 801 20.87 45.54 11.71
CA LEU A 801 21.44 44.53 10.81
C LEU A 801 22.50 45.12 9.88
N SER A 802 22.31 46.36 9.41
CA SER A 802 23.27 47.03 8.51
C SER A 802 24.65 47.31 9.15
N GLN A 803 24.75 47.28 10.48
CA GLN A 803 26.00 47.51 11.21
C GLN A 803 26.83 46.22 11.39
N LEU A 804 26.29 45.05 11.04
CA LEU A 804 26.99 43.77 11.19
C LEU A 804 28.02 43.60 10.04
N PRO A 805 29.30 43.29 10.36
CA PRO A 805 30.41 43.40 9.41
C PRO A 805 30.51 42.23 8.42
N SER A 806 30.08 41.02 8.80
CA SER A 806 30.28 39.80 8.02
C SER A 806 29.06 38.88 8.06
N TRP A 807 28.76 38.31 6.89
CA TRP A 807 27.58 37.49 6.65
C TRP A 807 27.97 36.22 5.90
N CYS A 808 27.35 35.10 6.26
CA CYS A 808 27.44 33.85 5.51
C CYS A 808 26.06 33.40 5.04
N LEU A 809 26.04 32.73 3.88
CA LEU A 809 24.87 31.97 3.47
C LEU A 809 24.83 30.65 4.23
N MET A 810 23.63 30.24 4.57
CA MET A 810 23.32 29.02 5.29
C MET A 810 22.52 28.12 4.35
N GLU A 811 22.98 26.88 4.16
CA GLU A 811 22.29 25.85 3.38
C GLU A 811 21.60 24.85 4.33
N PRO A 812 20.39 24.36 3.97
CA PRO A 812 19.71 23.34 4.75
C PRO A 812 20.46 22.01 4.64
N MET A 813 20.73 21.39 5.78
CA MET A 813 21.34 20.07 5.87
C MET A 813 20.27 19.00 6.06
N VAL A 814 20.58 17.80 5.59
CA VAL A 814 19.73 16.62 5.68
C VAL A 814 20.54 15.53 6.37
N GLN A 815 19.96 14.96 7.41
CA GLN A 815 20.43 13.73 8.00
C GLN A 815 20.01 12.56 7.09
N VAL A 816 21.01 11.86 6.59
CA VAL A 816 20.91 10.68 5.75
C VAL A 816 21.17 9.46 6.62
N GLU A 817 20.17 8.60 6.73
CA GLU A 817 20.30 7.27 7.33
C GLU A 817 20.22 6.24 6.20
N LEU A 818 21.28 5.46 5.99
CA LEU A 818 21.37 4.47 4.92
C LEU A 818 21.65 3.08 5.49
N ARG A 819 20.72 2.16 5.27
CA ARG A 819 20.82 0.75 5.67
C ARG A 819 21.17 -0.12 4.46
N LEU A 820 22.35 -0.72 4.50
CA LEU A 820 22.91 -1.58 3.45
C LEU A 820 22.98 -3.03 3.93
N PRO A 821 22.36 -3.99 3.25
CA PRO A 821 22.52 -5.39 3.62
C PRO A 821 23.95 -5.88 3.35
N VAL A 822 24.49 -6.67 4.27
CA VAL A 822 25.83 -7.26 4.17
C VAL A 822 25.72 -8.53 3.32
N ASN A 823 26.24 -8.49 2.10
CA ASN A 823 26.31 -9.67 1.24
C ASN A 823 27.58 -10.46 1.56
N ASN A 824 27.47 -11.63 2.18
CA ASN A 824 28.60 -12.52 2.50
C ASN A 824 29.41 -13.04 1.28
N ARG A 825 29.02 -12.70 0.04
CA ARG A 825 29.68 -13.15 -1.20
C ARG A 825 30.64 -12.14 -1.82
N ASP A 826 30.40 -10.86 -1.58
CA ASP A 826 31.33 -9.80 -1.98
C ASP A 826 32.16 -9.50 -0.74
N GLY A 827 33.50 -9.60 -0.82
CA GLY A 827 34.36 -9.30 0.32
C GLY A 827 33.89 -8.03 1.04
N GLN A 828 33.86 -8.08 2.38
CA GLN A 828 33.16 -7.21 3.35
C GLN A 828 33.27 -5.67 3.13
N SER A 829 34.01 -5.19 2.14
CA SER A 829 34.36 -3.78 1.94
C SER A 829 33.96 -3.20 0.58
N GLY A 830 33.52 -4.02 -0.40
CA GLY A 830 33.27 -3.56 -1.78
C GLY A 830 32.03 -2.66 -1.93
N SER A 831 30.89 -3.09 -1.38
CA SER A 831 29.63 -2.31 -1.45
C SER A 831 29.71 -1.06 -0.57
N LEU A 832 30.14 -1.22 0.68
CA LEU A 832 30.24 -0.13 1.66
C LEU A 832 31.15 1.01 1.18
N SER A 833 32.37 0.70 0.70
CA SER A 833 33.31 1.73 0.21
C SER A 833 32.75 2.53 -0.96
N ARG A 834 31.98 1.89 -1.84
CA ARG A 834 31.31 2.56 -2.96
C ARG A 834 30.27 3.57 -2.47
N PHE A 835 29.46 3.22 -1.48
CA PHE A 835 28.47 4.12 -0.89
C PHE A 835 29.11 5.27 -0.12
N LEU A 836 30.17 5.01 0.66
CA LEU A 836 30.92 6.05 1.36
C LEU A 836 31.59 7.04 0.38
N GLY A 837 32.12 6.53 -0.74
CA GLY A 837 32.66 7.36 -1.82
C GLY A 837 31.61 8.27 -2.47
N GLU A 838 30.40 7.74 -2.71
CA GLU A 838 29.28 8.52 -3.27
C GLU A 838 28.73 9.57 -2.30
N LEU A 839 28.66 9.26 -1.00
CA LEU A 839 28.29 10.24 0.02
C LEU A 839 29.34 11.36 0.11
N SER A 840 30.62 10.99 0.09
CA SER A 840 31.73 11.95 0.12
C SER A 840 31.76 12.85 -1.12
N SER A 841 31.44 12.32 -2.30
CA SER A 841 31.35 13.10 -3.55
C SER A 841 30.25 14.17 -3.48
N ARG A 842 29.18 13.90 -2.73
CA ARG A 842 28.06 14.81 -2.46
C ARG A 842 28.26 15.73 -1.26
N ARG A 843 29.52 15.91 -0.80
CA ARG A 843 29.86 16.73 0.37
C ARG A 843 29.18 16.26 1.67
N ALA A 844 28.77 15.00 1.76
CA ALA A 844 28.22 14.47 3.00
C ALA A 844 29.35 14.24 4.01
N GLU A 845 29.09 14.61 5.25
CA GLU A 845 29.93 14.30 6.41
C GLU A 845 29.39 13.04 7.07
N ILE A 846 30.21 11.98 7.15
CA ILE A 846 29.81 10.70 7.74
C ILE A 846 29.94 10.81 9.26
N GLU A 847 28.84 10.65 9.98
CA GLU A 847 28.79 10.72 11.45
C GLU A 847 29.17 9.38 12.08
N SER A 848 28.53 8.29 11.63
CA SER A 848 28.82 6.93 12.09
C SER A 848 28.56 5.90 11.00
N VAL A 849 29.25 4.76 11.12
CA VAL A 849 29.00 3.55 10.33
C VAL A 849 28.92 2.40 11.31
N ASP A 850 27.70 1.99 11.62
CA ASP A 850 27.42 0.89 12.53
C ASP A 850 27.25 -0.39 11.72
N THR A 851 27.81 -1.50 12.20
CA THR A 851 27.63 -2.81 11.57
C THR A 851 26.89 -3.69 12.54
N SER A 852 25.71 -4.16 12.14
CA SER A 852 24.98 -5.16 12.92
C SER A 852 25.56 -6.54 12.63
N GLU A 853 26.01 -7.22 13.67
CA GLU A 853 26.43 -8.61 13.57
C GLU A 853 25.20 -9.53 13.60
N PRO A 854 25.22 -10.65 12.84
CA PRO A 854 24.14 -11.62 12.86
C PRO A 854 24.02 -12.25 14.25
N THR A 855 22.84 -12.17 14.85
CA THR A 855 22.49 -12.95 16.05
C THR A 855 21.93 -14.31 15.63
N ASP A 856 22.05 -15.34 16.48
CA ASP A 856 21.60 -16.72 16.18
C ASP A 856 20.10 -16.80 15.80
N GLU A 857 19.29 -15.82 16.20
CA GLU A 857 17.86 -15.72 15.84
C GLU A 857 17.59 -14.96 14.52
N ASN A 858 18.58 -14.22 13.97
CA ASN A 858 18.45 -13.34 12.80
C ASN A 858 19.69 -13.41 11.88
N ALA A 859 20.12 -14.63 11.52
CA ALA A 859 21.32 -14.86 10.69
C ALA A 859 21.28 -14.17 9.31
N ASP A 860 20.09 -13.87 8.78
CA ASP A 860 19.87 -13.28 7.45
C ASP A 860 19.81 -11.74 7.42
N ASN A 861 20.08 -11.07 8.54
CA ASN A 861 19.80 -9.64 8.70
C ASN A 861 21.02 -8.80 9.10
N ALA A 862 22.23 -9.19 8.72
CA ALA A 862 23.41 -8.35 8.89
C ALA A 862 23.32 -7.14 7.93
N TYR A 863 23.44 -5.93 8.48
CA TYR A 863 23.43 -4.68 7.71
C TYR A 863 24.48 -3.70 8.25
N HIS A 864 24.99 -2.87 7.35
CA HIS A 864 25.67 -1.63 7.69
C HIS A 864 24.65 -0.51 7.75
N LEU A 865 24.66 0.26 8.83
CA LEU A 865 23.88 1.47 9.00
C LEU A 865 24.83 2.66 8.94
N ILE A 866 24.60 3.57 8.01
CA ILE A 866 25.42 4.76 7.80
C ILE A 866 24.58 5.97 8.19
N HIS A 867 25.05 6.74 9.15
CA HIS A 867 24.53 8.05 9.48
C HIS A 867 25.45 9.12 8.89
N ALA A 868 24.90 10.02 8.08
CA ALA A 868 25.65 11.09 7.45
C ALA A 868 24.84 12.37 7.35
N MET A 869 25.51 13.52 7.34
CA MET A 869 24.91 14.84 7.15
C MET A 869 25.29 15.38 5.79
N ALA A 870 24.31 15.64 4.92
CA ALA A 870 24.54 16.11 3.55
C ALA A 870 23.72 17.38 3.26
N PRO A 871 24.24 18.34 2.47
CA PRO A 871 23.45 19.48 2.02
C PRO A 871 22.29 19.02 1.13
N LEU A 872 21.09 19.55 1.35
CA LEU A 872 19.90 19.20 0.55
C LEU A 872 20.13 19.37 -0.96
N ALA A 873 20.93 20.39 -1.33
CA ALA A 873 21.29 20.70 -2.70
C ALA A 873 22.00 19.56 -3.44
N GLU A 874 22.75 18.73 -2.73
CA GLU A 874 23.59 17.66 -3.29
C GLU A 874 22.86 16.31 -3.32
N LEU A 875 21.70 16.21 -2.66
CA LEU A 875 20.90 14.99 -2.58
C LEU A 875 19.88 14.85 -3.73
N VAL A 876 19.88 15.79 -4.68
CA VAL A 876 19.06 15.68 -5.89
C VAL A 876 19.46 14.42 -6.66
N GLY A 877 18.47 13.57 -6.96
CA GLY A 877 18.66 12.28 -7.64
C GLY A 877 19.32 11.19 -6.80
N TYR A 878 19.56 11.40 -5.49
CA TYR A 878 20.26 10.44 -4.64
C TYR A 878 19.56 9.07 -4.57
N SER A 879 18.22 9.07 -4.51
CA SER A 879 17.41 7.83 -4.51
C SER A 879 17.73 6.92 -5.70
N GLN A 880 17.84 7.47 -6.91
CA GLN A 880 18.13 6.71 -8.12
C GLN A 880 19.52 6.08 -8.06
N THR A 881 20.51 6.84 -7.57
CA THR A 881 21.88 6.36 -7.39
C THR A 881 21.94 5.22 -6.38
N VAL A 882 21.31 5.38 -5.22
CA VAL A 882 21.30 4.36 -4.15
C VAL A 882 20.67 3.05 -4.64
N ARG A 883 19.56 3.14 -5.36
CA ARG A 883 18.88 1.95 -5.91
C ARG A 883 19.71 1.24 -6.97
N THR A 884 20.33 2.01 -7.86
CA THR A 884 21.18 1.45 -8.92
C THR A 884 22.39 0.73 -8.31
N MET A 885 23.00 1.32 -7.28
CA MET A 885 24.18 0.76 -6.61
C MET A 885 23.86 -0.44 -5.72
N SER A 886 22.71 -0.46 -5.07
CA SER A 886 22.28 -1.55 -4.18
C SER A 886 21.45 -2.63 -4.86
N SER A 887 21.19 -2.53 -6.17
CA SER A 887 20.19 -3.34 -6.87
C SER A 887 18.80 -3.30 -6.19
N GLY A 888 18.47 -2.17 -5.55
CA GLY A 888 17.20 -1.95 -4.85
C GLY A 888 17.10 -2.59 -3.46
N LEU A 889 18.21 -3.08 -2.89
CA LEU A 889 18.23 -3.73 -1.58
C LEU A 889 18.47 -2.77 -0.41
N ALA A 890 19.03 -1.59 -0.66
CA ALA A 890 19.29 -0.60 0.38
C ALA A 890 18.01 0.16 0.77
N GLU A 891 17.82 0.37 2.07
CA GLU A 891 16.80 1.27 2.62
C GLU A 891 17.49 2.56 3.06
N PHE A 892 16.84 3.72 2.87
CA PHE A 892 17.38 4.99 3.36
C PHE A 892 16.28 5.96 3.75
N HIS A 893 16.61 6.85 4.68
CA HIS A 893 15.75 7.89 5.21
C HIS A 893 16.47 9.24 5.13
N LEU A 894 15.70 10.28 4.76
CA LEU A 894 16.18 11.64 4.63
C LEU A 894 15.37 12.53 5.58
N HIS A 895 16.01 13.07 6.59
CA HIS A 895 15.39 13.99 7.54
C HIS A 895 16.00 15.37 7.41
N LEU A 896 15.19 16.41 7.23
CA LEU A 896 15.66 17.79 7.28
C LEU A 896 16.20 18.05 8.69
N ALA A 897 17.49 18.36 8.76
CA ALA A 897 18.20 18.68 9.99
C ALA A 897 18.30 20.22 10.12
N ASP A 898 19.41 20.71 10.65
CA ASP A 898 19.64 22.15 10.83
C ASP A 898 20.34 22.80 9.62
N TYR A 899 20.61 24.10 9.72
CA TYR A 899 21.31 24.87 8.70
C TYR A 899 22.82 24.91 8.96
N ALA A 900 23.63 24.75 7.91
CA ALA A 900 25.09 24.86 7.97
C ALA A 900 25.64 25.96 7.03
N PRO A 901 26.80 26.56 7.35
CA PRO A 901 27.40 27.60 6.53
C PRO A 901 27.86 27.05 5.17
N VAL A 902 27.50 27.75 4.11
CA VAL A 902 27.90 27.45 2.74
C VAL A 902 29.40 27.73 2.58
N ARG A 903 30.11 26.84 1.86
CA ARG A 903 31.53 27.05 1.53
C ARG A 903 31.74 28.36 0.76
N PRO A 904 32.81 29.15 1.02
CA PRO A 904 33.00 30.48 0.42
C PRO A 904 32.97 30.50 -1.12
N GLU A 905 33.50 29.46 -1.78
CA GLU A 905 33.47 29.34 -3.24
C GLU A 905 32.05 29.18 -3.78
N ARG A 906 31.25 28.32 -3.13
CA ARG A 906 29.86 28.08 -3.49
C ARG A 906 28.99 29.31 -3.20
N GLN A 907 29.23 30.01 -2.08
CA GLN A 907 28.55 31.27 -1.78
C GLN A 907 28.78 32.31 -2.89
N LYS A 908 30.01 32.46 -3.39
CA LYS A 908 30.30 33.34 -4.53
C LYS A 908 29.52 32.94 -5.79
N GLN A 909 29.45 31.65 -6.09
CA GLN A 909 28.66 31.14 -7.21
C GLN A 909 27.18 31.46 -7.04
N LEU A 910 26.58 31.19 -5.88
CA LEU A 910 25.17 31.46 -5.59
C LEU A 910 24.86 32.95 -5.73
N ILE A 911 25.69 33.83 -5.15
CA ILE A 911 25.54 35.28 -5.29
C ILE A 911 25.61 35.70 -6.76
N SER A 912 26.50 35.10 -7.57
CA SER A 912 26.58 35.40 -9.00
C SER A 912 25.35 34.90 -9.80
N GLN A 913 24.79 33.75 -9.42
CA GLN A 913 23.61 33.17 -10.07
C GLN A 913 22.34 33.95 -9.75
N PHE A 914 22.19 34.41 -8.51
CA PHE A 914 21.00 35.12 -8.04
C PHE A 914 21.12 36.65 -8.11
N ARG A 915 22.22 37.20 -8.66
CA ARG A 915 22.31 38.62 -8.98
C ARG A 915 21.23 38.95 -10.01
N TRP A 916 20.12 39.48 -9.51
CA TRP A 916 19.14 40.19 -10.31
C TRP A 916 19.88 41.27 -11.09
N THR A 917 20.01 41.08 -12.40
CA THR A 917 20.28 42.22 -13.28
C THR A 917 19.06 43.10 -13.14
N PRO A 918 19.18 44.36 -12.69
CA PRO A 918 18.08 45.29 -12.86
C PRO A 918 17.85 45.34 -14.36
N GLN A 919 16.71 44.83 -14.82
CA GLN A 919 16.27 45.09 -16.18
C GLN A 919 16.35 46.61 -16.35
N SER A 920 17.06 47.03 -17.40
CA SER A 920 17.10 48.42 -17.84
C SER A 920 15.70 49.01 -17.79
N PRO A 921 15.52 50.25 -17.29
CA PRO A 921 14.20 50.86 -17.24
C PRO A 921 13.63 50.93 -18.66
N VAL A 922 12.55 50.20 -18.91
CA VAL A 922 11.68 50.35 -20.08
C VAL A 922 10.50 51.21 -19.68
#